data_AF-A0A2E9TS39-F1
#
_entry.id   AF-A0A2E9TS39-F1
#
_cell.length_a   1.000
_cell.length_b   1.000
_cell.length_c   1.000
_cell.angle_alpha   90.00
_cell.angle_beta   90.00
_cell.angle_gamma   90.00
#
_symmetry.space_group_name_H-M   'P 1'
#
loop_
_entity.id
_entity.type
_entity.pdbx_description
1 polymer ?
#
loop_
_entity_poly.entity_id
_entity_poly.type
_entity_poly.pdbx_seq_one_letter_code
_entity_poly.pdbx_strand_id
1 'polypeptide(L)'
;MRVPVLLGLLMGMSGCGGMDGGDQQKDPTVTDIPVAYVQRDLPRDEDGGIVMESLEEPVSFQAGARLMVRDSASSRAVARDITTAILGDGHDIRDLTVSYDGSRLLFSARAPEIEDADEDEQPTWNLWEYDFQSGAARRLISSDLRAEEGQDRYPAYLPDGRIVFASTRQRQARARLLDEGKPQFTPLEEGRDNAAFALHVMSADGVEIEQITFNMSHDVAPLVGRDGRILFLRWDNKDNENRFDLYRVNPDGSGLSPLYGADSHDAGDDRTREFLPLSLMGDGRLLTAARLREAGAGQMQPLAIDIDNFVNRDGPLHGRVASQPEQVLPGPAATLDDTVAVEGRLADLVSMDDGSGRFLMAWSPCRLLEGDTLRPCTADYLGQGLPEAPPAFGLWILDPAEGTQRPVVSPRDNLWVTELAVATPRSLPSQALDSVRDEALAEENLARLDIRSVYDMDSRFVTFNTPGLPGIASLEQYRDPSLVTPSQRRVRFLRITKGVLIPDEDVRDIAGAQFGRAANFGMREIVGYVPVEPDGSVRVQVPADAPLGLQLVDADGKSVYNRHGAWINVRPGETLQCQGCHANNSPLPHGRTDGMAPSINTGAPSTGQPFPNTRTDVVGFADAGETMAQALTRLYPEREIPSIDMRDFDAWSDPAPSEDWLLAYADLETLAPATVQCQQQWQAECRTVIHYEDHIQPLWDLPRQADVDGNLQDVTCSSCHNRRDAMNALQVPPAQLELTGEASADQPLQPTSYRELLFNDNEQILEDGALVDRLVIVTDGEGNVVYQTDEDGELILDNMGNPVPVTETVPVASVIRAGQARNSAAFFDTFTGGGVHDGWLTAEELRLLAEWIDLGAQLYNDPFRVPEN
;
A
#
# COMPACT_ATOMS: atom_id res chain seq x y z
N MET A 1 -78.10 -20.19 -20.56
CA MET A 1 -79.47 -19.95 -20.04
C MET A 1 -79.38 -19.93 -18.51
N ARG A 2 -79.56 -18.75 -17.88
CA ARG A 2 -79.85 -18.46 -16.44
C ARG A 2 -78.99 -19.10 -15.30
N VAL A 3 -78.03 -18.33 -14.74
CA VAL A 3 -77.85 -17.77 -13.35
C VAL A 3 -78.49 -18.57 -12.16
N PRO A 4 -77.84 -18.80 -10.97
CA PRO A 4 -77.42 -17.73 -10.04
C PRO A 4 -76.18 -17.89 -9.10
N VAL A 5 -75.54 -16.74 -8.86
CA VAL A 5 -75.18 -16.06 -7.58
C VAL A 5 -75.11 -16.89 -6.28
N LEU A 6 -73.98 -16.85 -5.56
CA LEU A 6 -73.95 -16.35 -4.16
C LEU A 6 -72.55 -15.93 -3.67
N LEU A 7 -72.57 -14.81 -2.96
CA LEU A 7 -71.52 -14.09 -2.25
C LEU A 7 -71.19 -14.78 -0.91
N GLY A 8 -69.93 -14.81 -0.50
CA GLY A 8 -69.51 -15.32 0.82
C GLY A 8 -68.21 -14.67 1.27
N LEU A 9 -68.35 -13.56 1.99
CA LEU A 9 -67.32 -12.81 2.70
C LEU A 9 -66.81 -13.63 3.91
N LEU A 10 -65.50 -13.75 4.10
CA LEU A 10 -64.92 -14.11 5.40
C LEU A 10 -63.58 -13.40 5.57
N MET A 11 -63.62 -12.34 6.39
CA MET A 11 -62.48 -11.73 7.04
C MET A 11 -61.83 -12.74 8.00
N GLY A 12 -60.52 -12.90 7.92
CA GLY A 12 -59.69 -13.46 8.98
C GLY A 12 -58.69 -12.39 9.42
N MET A 13 -58.89 -11.82 10.61
CA MET A 13 -57.92 -10.96 11.28
C MET A 13 -56.75 -11.81 11.77
N SER A 14 -55.53 -11.42 11.42
CA SER A 14 -54.29 -11.88 12.05
C SER A 14 -53.97 -10.97 13.24
N GLY A 15 -53.95 -11.55 14.43
CA GLY A 15 -53.58 -10.90 15.69
C GLY A 15 -52.73 -11.87 16.54
N CYS A 16 -51.69 -11.29 17.14
CA CYS A 16 -50.50 -11.88 17.76
C CYS A 16 -50.72 -12.70 19.06
N GLY A 17 -49.78 -13.60 19.40
CA GLY A 17 -49.43 -13.94 20.79
C GLY A 17 -49.51 -15.40 21.25
N GLY A 18 -48.35 -16.07 21.28
CA GLY A 18 -47.78 -16.79 22.44
C GLY A 18 -48.43 -18.07 23.05
N MET A 19 -47.53 -19.03 23.31
CA MET A 19 -47.56 -20.14 24.28
C MET A 19 -48.07 -21.55 23.88
N ASP A 20 -47.06 -22.40 23.60
CA ASP A 20 -46.67 -23.60 24.37
C ASP A 20 -47.12 -25.01 23.91
N GLY A 21 -46.15 -25.93 23.97
CA GLY A 21 -46.40 -27.36 24.13
C GLY A 21 -46.53 -28.22 22.86
N GLY A 22 -45.41 -28.48 22.18
CA GLY A 22 -45.32 -29.59 21.24
C GLY A 22 -43.91 -30.17 21.22
N ASP A 23 -43.76 -31.41 21.69
CA ASP A 23 -42.54 -32.22 21.57
C ASP A 23 -42.15 -32.36 20.10
N GLN A 24 -41.41 -31.38 19.57
CA GLN A 24 -40.61 -31.59 18.37
C GLN A 24 -39.37 -32.35 18.80
N GLN A 25 -39.31 -33.58 18.29
CA GLN A 25 -38.15 -34.44 18.20
C GLN A 25 -36.89 -33.59 18.03
N LYS A 26 -36.04 -33.58 19.07
CA LYS A 26 -34.74 -32.90 19.07
C LYS A 26 -34.00 -33.28 17.80
N ASP A 27 -33.75 -32.30 16.94
CA ASP A 27 -32.76 -32.38 15.89
C ASP A 27 -31.38 -32.25 16.57
N PRO A 28 -30.64 -33.35 16.80
CA PRO A 28 -29.49 -33.33 17.68
C PRO A 28 -28.23 -33.18 16.84
N THR A 29 -27.89 -31.96 16.42
CA THR A 29 -26.56 -31.69 15.82
C THR A 29 -26.04 -30.25 16.02
N VAL A 30 -26.87 -29.29 16.41
CA VAL A 30 -26.54 -27.85 16.26
C VAL A 30 -26.50 -27.10 17.59
N THR A 31 -27.40 -27.47 18.49
CA THR A 31 -27.55 -26.73 19.74
C THR A 31 -26.42 -26.98 20.73
N ASP A 32 -25.58 -27.98 20.52
CA ASP A 32 -24.58 -28.42 21.50
C ASP A 32 -23.17 -27.88 21.18
N ILE A 33 -23.06 -27.00 20.17
CA ILE A 33 -21.79 -26.39 19.77
C ILE A 33 -21.53 -25.16 20.65
N PRO A 34 -20.35 -25.06 21.32
CA PRO A 34 -19.99 -23.87 22.07
C PRO A 34 -19.86 -22.65 21.17
N VAL A 35 -20.30 -21.51 21.68
CA VAL A 35 -20.28 -20.22 20.98
C VAL A 35 -19.57 -19.21 21.86
N ALA A 36 -18.66 -18.44 21.27
CA ALA A 36 -18.04 -17.27 21.89
C ALA A 36 -18.41 -16.01 21.09
N TYR A 37 -18.49 -14.88 21.77
CA TYR A 37 -18.76 -13.59 21.15
C TYR A 37 -18.22 -12.45 22.00
N VAL A 38 -17.77 -11.38 21.36
CA VAL A 38 -17.40 -10.14 22.02
C VAL A 38 -18.64 -9.26 22.14
N GLN A 39 -18.96 -8.82 23.34
CA GLN A 39 -20.02 -7.84 23.57
C GLN A 39 -19.48 -6.57 24.22
N ARG A 40 -20.06 -5.43 23.86
CA ARG A 40 -19.82 -4.13 24.49
C ARG A 40 -21.06 -3.25 24.41
N ASP A 41 -21.00 -2.13 25.11
CA ASP A 41 -21.92 -1.03 24.85
C ASP A 41 -21.54 -0.35 23.53
N LEU A 42 -22.50 0.26 22.81
CA LEU A 42 -22.18 0.96 21.55
C LEU A 42 -21.08 2.02 21.82
N PRO A 43 -19.89 1.92 21.20
CA PRO A 43 -18.81 2.89 21.37
C PRO A 43 -19.27 4.25 20.85
N ARG A 44 -18.96 5.29 21.62
CA ARG A 44 -19.31 6.67 21.29
C ARG A 44 -18.13 7.59 21.49
N ASP A 45 -18.01 8.58 20.61
CA ASP A 45 -17.08 9.70 20.78
C ASP A 45 -17.64 10.73 21.77
N GLU A 46 -16.88 11.80 22.01
CA GLU A 46 -17.25 12.90 22.92
C GLU A 46 -18.53 13.64 22.49
N ASP A 47 -18.80 13.67 21.17
CA ASP A 47 -19.99 14.29 20.58
C ASP A 47 -21.20 13.34 20.56
N GLY A 48 -21.03 12.10 21.02
CA GLY A 48 -22.05 11.06 21.10
C GLY A 48 -22.29 10.31 19.78
N GLY A 49 -21.48 10.58 18.75
CA GLY A 49 -21.38 9.83 17.50
C GLY A 49 -20.87 8.42 17.73
N ILE A 50 -21.18 7.49 16.83
CA ILE A 50 -20.77 6.08 16.98
C ILE A 50 -19.39 5.88 16.36
N VAL A 51 -18.45 5.33 17.14
CA VAL A 51 -17.07 5.09 16.68
C VAL A 51 -16.94 3.68 16.10
N MET A 52 -16.29 3.58 14.93
CA MET A 52 -16.00 2.34 14.23
C MET A 52 -14.52 1.99 14.28
N GLU A 53 -14.20 0.71 14.12
CA GLU A 53 -12.81 0.28 13.92
C GLU A 53 -12.36 0.55 12.49
N SER A 54 -11.25 1.28 12.36
CA SER A 54 -10.53 1.46 11.10
C SER A 54 -9.41 0.44 10.96
N LEU A 55 -9.19 -0.06 9.74
CA LEU A 55 -8.02 -0.89 9.42
C LEU A 55 -6.72 -0.04 9.39
N GLU A 56 -6.84 1.28 9.31
CA GLU A 56 -5.74 2.25 9.34
C GLU A 56 -5.25 2.52 10.77
N GLU A 57 -6.05 2.15 11.78
CA GLU A 57 -5.70 2.30 13.19
C GLU A 57 -5.85 0.97 13.96
N PRO A 58 -5.06 -0.07 13.64
CA PRO A 58 -5.21 -1.39 14.27
C PRO A 58 -4.92 -1.38 15.78
N VAL A 59 -4.21 -0.36 16.27
CA VAL A 59 -3.89 -0.16 17.68
C VAL A 59 -5.08 0.39 18.49
N SER A 60 -6.10 0.95 17.82
CA SER A 60 -7.22 1.63 18.46
C SER A 60 -7.86 0.81 19.59
N PHE A 61 -8.17 1.50 20.69
CA PHE A 61 -8.72 0.91 21.90
C PHE A 61 -10.14 1.39 22.16
N GLN A 62 -11.04 0.45 22.50
CA GLN A 62 -12.42 0.75 22.88
C GLN A 62 -12.77 0.04 24.18
N ALA A 63 -12.78 0.79 25.28
CA ALA A 63 -13.04 0.24 26.60
C ALA A 63 -14.42 -0.45 26.72
N GLY A 64 -14.47 -1.53 27.50
CA GLY A 64 -15.73 -2.16 27.93
C GLY A 64 -16.16 -3.38 27.12
N ALA A 65 -15.28 -3.93 26.30
CA ALA A 65 -15.52 -5.22 25.65
C ALA A 65 -15.42 -6.37 26.66
N ARG A 66 -16.24 -7.40 26.45
CA ARG A 66 -16.23 -8.64 27.26
C ARG A 66 -16.34 -9.85 26.35
N LEU A 67 -15.49 -10.84 26.59
CA LEU A 67 -15.58 -12.12 25.89
C LEU A 67 -16.56 -13.04 26.60
N MET A 68 -17.66 -13.34 25.92
CA MET A 68 -18.75 -14.16 26.43
C MET A 68 -18.71 -15.54 25.82
N VAL A 69 -18.68 -16.59 26.65
CA VAL A 69 -18.70 -17.99 26.21
C VAL A 69 -20.00 -18.69 26.65
N ARG A 70 -20.59 -19.44 25.72
CA ARG A 70 -21.77 -20.30 25.93
C ARG A 70 -21.40 -21.73 25.58
N ASP A 71 -21.86 -22.69 26.35
CA ASP A 71 -21.60 -24.12 26.09
C ASP A 71 -22.38 -24.64 24.85
N SER A 72 -23.21 -23.79 24.24
CA SER A 72 -24.27 -24.18 23.34
C SER A 72 -24.87 -22.96 22.63
N ALA A 73 -25.23 -23.10 21.36
CA ALA A 73 -25.99 -22.10 20.59
C ALA A 73 -27.49 -22.05 20.97
N SER A 74 -27.92 -22.77 22.01
CA SER A 74 -29.30 -22.70 22.50
C SER A 74 -29.61 -21.34 23.11
N SER A 75 -30.83 -20.84 22.89
CA SER A 75 -31.34 -19.64 23.58
C SER A 75 -31.43 -19.80 25.10
N ARG A 76 -31.39 -21.04 25.61
CA ARG A 76 -31.39 -21.35 27.05
C ARG A 76 -29.99 -21.46 27.67
N ALA A 77 -28.93 -21.47 26.84
CA ALA A 77 -27.56 -21.54 27.36
C ALA A 77 -27.22 -20.27 28.17
N VAL A 78 -26.38 -20.43 29.19
CA VAL A 78 -25.91 -19.32 30.03
C VAL A 78 -24.60 -18.82 29.45
N ALA A 79 -24.48 -17.51 29.27
CA ALA A 79 -23.22 -16.89 28.88
C ALA A 79 -22.34 -16.66 30.11
N ARG A 80 -21.04 -16.92 29.98
CA ARG A 80 -20.01 -16.70 30.99
C ARG A 80 -19.04 -15.64 30.48
N ASP A 81 -18.80 -14.61 31.28
CA ASP A 81 -17.72 -13.65 31.04
C ASP A 81 -16.40 -14.29 31.47
N ILE A 82 -15.46 -14.41 30.53
CA ILE A 82 -14.17 -15.08 30.78
C ILE A 82 -12.99 -14.11 30.91
N THR A 83 -13.17 -12.81 30.64
CA THR A 83 -12.06 -11.85 30.56
C THR A 83 -12.07 -10.84 31.70
N THR A 84 -13.23 -10.39 32.19
CA THR A 84 -13.31 -9.36 33.24
C THR A 84 -12.59 -9.75 34.53
N ALA A 85 -12.69 -11.03 34.94
CA ALA A 85 -12.02 -11.51 36.15
C ALA A 85 -10.48 -11.55 36.03
N ILE A 86 -9.95 -11.52 34.81
CA ILE A 86 -8.52 -11.63 34.50
C ILE A 86 -7.91 -10.25 34.21
N LEU A 87 -8.63 -9.42 33.44
CA LEU A 87 -8.14 -8.15 32.90
C LEU A 87 -8.66 -6.91 33.64
N GLY A 88 -9.66 -7.06 34.51
CA GLY A 88 -10.35 -5.95 35.17
C GLY A 88 -11.50 -5.38 34.33
N ASP A 89 -12.27 -4.45 34.91
CA ASP A 89 -13.34 -3.76 34.19
C ASP A 89 -12.75 -2.72 33.22
N GLY A 90 -13.35 -2.58 32.03
CA GLY A 90 -12.94 -1.57 31.04
C GLY A 90 -11.89 -2.02 30.01
N HIS A 91 -11.51 -3.30 29.99
CA HIS A 91 -10.61 -3.86 28.97
C HIS A 91 -11.26 -3.90 27.58
N ASP A 92 -10.45 -4.10 26.54
CA ASP A 92 -10.92 -4.34 25.16
C ASP A 92 -10.50 -5.76 24.71
N ILE A 93 -11.34 -6.40 23.89
CA ILE A 93 -11.19 -7.74 23.33
C ILE A 93 -11.50 -7.69 21.85
N ARG A 94 -10.64 -8.35 21.05
CA ARG A 94 -10.76 -8.44 19.60
C ARG A 94 -10.27 -9.79 19.07
N ASP A 95 -10.49 -10.00 17.78
CA ASP A 95 -9.90 -10.99 16.89
C ASP A 95 -10.06 -12.46 17.33
N LEU A 96 -11.31 -12.93 17.46
CA LEU A 96 -11.62 -14.30 17.88
C LEU A 96 -11.28 -15.35 16.82
N THR A 97 -10.39 -16.29 17.13
CA THR A 97 -10.05 -17.43 16.24
C THR A 97 -10.07 -18.79 16.94
N VAL A 98 -10.91 -19.71 16.48
CA VAL A 98 -11.02 -21.06 17.07
C VAL A 98 -10.04 -22.06 16.44
N SER A 99 -9.42 -22.89 17.27
CA SER A 99 -8.57 -24.02 16.85
C SER A 99 -9.32 -24.99 15.96
N TYR A 100 -8.60 -25.69 15.07
CA TYR A 100 -9.23 -26.62 14.13
C TYR A 100 -9.95 -27.78 14.83
N ASP A 101 -9.51 -28.22 16.00
CA ASP A 101 -10.21 -29.26 16.77
C ASP A 101 -11.39 -28.73 17.61
N GLY A 102 -11.66 -27.42 17.58
CA GLY A 102 -12.72 -26.76 18.35
C GLY A 102 -12.46 -26.71 19.85
N SER A 103 -11.26 -27.06 20.33
CA SER A 103 -10.97 -27.15 21.78
C SER A 103 -10.48 -25.84 22.39
N ARG A 104 -9.97 -24.91 21.58
CA ARG A 104 -9.37 -23.65 22.03
C ARG A 104 -9.79 -22.43 21.20
N LEU A 105 -9.67 -21.25 21.79
CA LEU A 105 -9.99 -19.96 21.19
C LEU A 105 -8.83 -18.99 21.43
N LEU A 106 -8.27 -18.43 20.36
CA LEU A 106 -7.38 -17.28 20.39
C LEU A 106 -8.18 -15.99 20.39
N PHE A 107 -7.62 -14.97 21.03
CA PHE A 107 -8.15 -13.59 20.99
C PHE A 107 -7.03 -12.60 21.35
N SER A 108 -7.21 -11.36 20.92
CA SER A 108 -6.41 -10.21 21.32
C SER A 108 -7.10 -9.51 22.50
N ALA A 109 -6.33 -9.03 23.46
CA ALA A 109 -6.85 -8.27 24.58
C ALA A 109 -5.89 -7.15 25.00
N ARG A 110 -6.44 -6.00 25.34
CA ARG A 110 -5.72 -4.88 25.94
C ARG A 110 -6.35 -4.57 27.30
N ALA A 111 -5.51 -4.42 28.32
CA ALA A 111 -5.97 -4.00 29.65
C ALA A 111 -6.53 -2.56 29.60
N PRO A 112 -7.34 -2.14 30.59
CA PRO A 112 -7.84 -0.78 30.64
C PRO A 112 -6.70 0.25 30.64
N GLU A 113 -6.96 1.43 30.07
CA GLU A 113 -6.03 2.55 30.14
C GLU A 113 -5.75 2.94 31.59
N ILE A 114 -4.50 3.31 31.83
CA ILE A 114 -4.04 3.80 33.11
C ILE A 114 -4.23 5.32 33.09
N GLU A 115 -5.09 5.81 33.98
CA GLU A 115 -5.33 7.25 34.14
C GLU A 115 -4.02 7.98 34.45
N ASP A 116 -3.79 9.10 33.76
CA ASP A 116 -2.61 9.96 33.87
C ASP A 116 -1.25 9.31 33.51
N ALA A 117 -1.23 8.11 32.90
CA ALA A 117 0.01 7.49 32.42
C ALA A 117 0.38 7.98 31.02
N ASP A 118 1.69 8.14 30.79
CA ASP A 118 2.24 8.48 29.48
C ASP A 118 1.98 7.34 28.48
N GLU A 119 2.00 7.63 27.17
CA GLU A 119 1.63 6.66 26.13
C GLU A 119 2.49 5.39 26.14
N ASP A 120 3.78 5.52 26.44
CA ASP A 120 4.73 4.41 26.56
C ASP A 120 4.56 3.57 27.85
N GLU A 121 3.80 4.09 28.81
CA GLU A 121 3.40 3.38 30.04
C GLU A 121 2.02 2.70 29.89
N GLN A 122 1.26 3.00 28.83
CA GLN A 122 -0.04 2.38 28.60
C GLN A 122 0.11 0.89 28.25
N PRO A 123 -0.83 0.03 28.70
CA PRO A 123 -0.83 -1.38 28.31
C PRO A 123 -0.90 -1.57 26.79
N THR A 124 -0.26 -2.62 26.28
CA THR A 124 -0.35 -2.99 24.85
C THR A 124 -1.35 -4.11 24.60
N TRP A 125 -1.73 -4.27 23.34
CA TRP A 125 -2.47 -5.43 22.85
C TRP A 125 -1.64 -6.70 23.00
N ASN A 126 -2.25 -7.71 23.62
CA ASN A 126 -1.64 -8.98 23.93
C ASN A 126 -2.48 -10.15 23.40
N LEU A 127 -1.83 -11.26 23.04
CA LEU A 127 -2.51 -12.46 22.55
C LEU A 127 -2.79 -13.46 23.66
N TRP A 128 -4.00 -14.01 23.66
CA TRP A 128 -4.50 -14.94 24.67
C TRP A 128 -5.08 -16.20 24.03
N GLU A 129 -5.09 -17.28 24.81
CA GLU A 129 -5.71 -18.55 24.45
C GLU A 129 -6.65 -19.00 25.59
N TYR A 130 -7.89 -19.30 25.23
CA TYR A 130 -8.90 -19.90 26.11
C TYR A 130 -9.12 -21.36 25.75
N ASP A 131 -9.18 -22.22 26.76
CA ASP A 131 -9.46 -23.65 26.61
C ASP A 131 -10.91 -23.95 27.04
N PHE A 132 -11.73 -24.44 26.11
CA PHE A 132 -13.17 -24.64 26.35
C PHE A 132 -13.45 -25.73 27.40
N GLN A 133 -12.53 -26.70 27.58
CA GLN A 133 -12.71 -27.82 28.49
C GLN A 133 -12.46 -27.43 29.96
N SER A 134 -11.35 -26.74 30.21
CA SER A 134 -10.94 -26.28 31.54
C SER A 134 -11.62 -24.97 31.94
N GLY A 135 -12.05 -24.17 30.96
CA GLY A 135 -12.62 -22.85 31.19
C GLY A 135 -11.58 -21.80 31.62
N ALA A 136 -10.30 -22.04 31.33
CA ALA A 136 -9.20 -21.14 31.68
C ALA A 136 -8.69 -20.38 30.44
N ALA A 137 -8.34 -19.11 30.62
CA ALA A 137 -7.61 -18.31 29.65
C ALA A 137 -6.18 -18.03 30.13
N ARG A 138 -5.22 -17.98 29.21
CA ARG A 138 -3.82 -17.64 29.47
C ARG A 138 -3.29 -16.68 28.40
N ARG A 139 -2.37 -15.79 28.77
CA ARG A 139 -1.60 -15.01 27.79
C ARG A 139 -0.58 -15.93 27.10
N LEU A 140 -0.42 -15.77 25.79
CA LEU A 140 0.48 -16.61 25.00
C LEU A 140 1.94 -16.27 25.27
N ILE A 141 2.29 -14.98 25.23
CA ILE A 141 3.60 -14.48 25.64
C ILE A 141 3.57 -14.33 27.16
N SER A 142 4.14 -15.30 27.86
CA SER A 142 4.03 -15.39 29.33
C SER A 142 4.80 -14.28 30.07
N SER A 143 5.94 -13.84 29.52
CA SER A 143 6.81 -12.82 30.12
C SER A 143 6.19 -11.43 29.99
N ASP A 144 5.89 -10.76 31.12
CA ASP A 144 5.35 -9.39 31.14
C ASP A 144 6.15 -8.42 30.28
N LEU A 145 7.47 -8.40 30.45
CA LEU A 145 8.34 -7.52 29.67
C LEU A 145 8.29 -7.78 28.17
N ARG A 146 8.18 -9.05 27.75
CA ARG A 146 8.20 -9.39 26.32
C ARG A 146 6.85 -9.14 25.68
N ALA A 147 5.78 -9.36 26.44
CA ALA A 147 4.41 -9.10 26.03
C ALA A 147 4.25 -7.64 25.58
N GLU A 148 4.75 -6.69 26.38
CA GLU A 148 4.58 -5.25 26.12
C GLU A 148 5.55 -4.64 25.10
N GLU A 149 6.41 -5.42 24.42
CA GLU A 149 7.35 -4.87 23.41
C GLU A 149 6.68 -4.44 22.09
N GLY A 150 5.39 -4.70 21.93
CA GLY A 150 4.62 -4.31 20.74
C GLY A 150 3.12 -4.52 20.92
N GLN A 151 2.37 -4.09 19.92
CA GLN A 151 0.92 -4.23 19.84
C GLN A 151 0.61 -5.51 19.07
N ASP A 152 0.17 -6.59 19.74
CA ASP A 152 -0.09 -7.88 19.10
C ASP A 152 -1.59 -8.10 18.88
N ARG A 153 -2.00 -8.22 17.60
CA ARG A 153 -3.38 -8.37 17.15
C ARG A 153 -3.56 -9.51 16.15
N TYR A 154 -4.80 -9.88 15.87
CA TYR A 154 -5.23 -10.83 14.83
C TYR A 154 -4.55 -12.21 14.86
N PRO A 155 -4.64 -12.98 15.96
CA PRO A 155 -4.02 -14.30 16.05
C PRO A 155 -4.80 -15.36 15.26
N ALA A 156 -4.09 -16.25 14.57
CA ALA A 156 -4.65 -17.45 13.95
C ALA A 156 -3.74 -18.67 14.07
N TYR A 157 -4.35 -19.86 14.17
CA TYR A 157 -3.61 -21.13 14.25
C TYR A 157 -3.11 -21.58 12.88
N LEU A 158 -1.82 -21.93 12.81
CA LEU A 158 -1.24 -22.61 11.64
C LEU A 158 -1.40 -24.13 11.73
N PRO A 159 -1.37 -24.86 10.61
CA PRO A 159 -1.59 -26.32 10.59
C PRO A 159 -0.52 -27.14 11.33
N ASP A 160 0.66 -26.56 11.53
CA ASP A 160 1.78 -27.18 12.27
C ASP A 160 1.76 -26.87 13.77
N GLY A 161 0.74 -26.12 14.24
CA GLY A 161 0.57 -25.74 15.64
C GLY A 161 1.22 -24.41 16.02
N ARG A 162 1.94 -23.74 15.11
CA ARG A 162 2.38 -22.35 15.30
C ARG A 162 1.18 -21.39 15.24
N ILE A 163 1.42 -20.13 15.58
CA ILE A 163 0.42 -19.06 15.56
C ILE A 163 0.95 -17.92 14.69
N VAL A 164 0.16 -17.50 13.70
CA VAL A 164 0.39 -16.25 12.95
C VAL A 164 -0.38 -15.11 13.61
N PHE A 165 0.17 -13.91 13.60
CA PHE A 165 -0.45 -12.69 14.14
C PHE A 165 0.12 -11.44 13.48
N ALA A 166 -0.52 -10.28 13.64
CA ALA A 166 0.02 -8.99 13.20
C ALA A 166 0.58 -8.21 14.40
N SER A 167 1.70 -7.52 14.23
CA SER A 167 2.36 -6.79 15.31
C SER A 167 3.27 -5.65 14.88
N THR A 168 3.45 -4.67 15.77
CA THR A 168 4.40 -3.55 15.65
C THR A 168 5.83 -3.89 16.12
N ARG A 169 6.08 -5.11 16.61
CA ARG A 169 7.40 -5.55 17.13
C ARG A 169 8.56 -5.36 16.15
N GLN A 170 8.34 -5.77 14.89
CA GLN A 170 9.24 -5.62 13.72
C GLN A 170 10.76 -5.76 14.00
N ARG A 171 11.15 -6.77 14.80
CA ARG A 171 12.54 -6.92 15.28
C ARG A 171 13.55 -7.10 14.13
N GLN A 172 13.17 -7.79 13.06
CA GLN A 172 14.01 -8.01 11.88
C GLN A 172 14.23 -6.71 11.10
N ALA A 173 13.20 -5.89 10.92
CA ALA A 173 13.35 -4.56 10.31
C ALA A 173 14.29 -3.66 11.15
N ARG A 174 14.14 -3.70 12.48
CA ARG A 174 15.03 -2.98 13.43
C ARG A 174 16.47 -3.48 13.38
N ALA A 175 16.70 -4.78 13.22
CA ALA A 175 18.05 -5.33 13.08
C ALA A 175 18.73 -4.80 11.80
N ARG A 176 18.00 -4.77 10.68
CA ARG A 176 18.50 -4.19 9.43
C ARG A 176 18.89 -2.72 9.54
N LEU A 177 18.14 -1.92 10.30
CA LEU A 177 18.52 -0.52 10.53
C LEU A 177 19.95 -0.43 11.11
N LEU A 178 20.33 -1.31 12.04
CA LEU A 178 21.70 -1.33 12.58
C LEU A 178 22.74 -1.73 11.53
N ASP A 179 22.43 -2.73 10.70
CA ASP A 179 23.32 -3.17 9.61
C ASP A 179 23.56 -2.04 8.60
N GLU A 180 22.55 -1.17 8.42
CA GLU A 180 22.60 0.03 7.58
C GLU A 180 23.16 1.27 8.30
N GLY A 181 23.64 1.13 9.54
CA GLY A 181 24.25 2.21 10.32
C GLY A 181 23.25 3.21 10.93
N LYS A 182 21.97 2.86 11.03
CA LYS A 182 20.87 3.67 11.57
C LYS A 182 20.47 3.19 12.98
N PRO A 183 19.95 4.07 13.86
CA PRO A 183 19.42 3.65 15.15
C PRO A 183 18.15 2.79 14.98
N GLN A 184 17.82 2.01 16.01
CA GLN A 184 16.61 1.18 16.02
C GLN A 184 15.40 1.97 16.52
N PHE A 185 14.26 1.81 15.85
CA PHE A 185 12.99 2.43 16.22
C PHE A 185 11.81 1.60 15.69
N THR A 186 10.60 1.88 16.17
CA THR A 186 9.37 1.33 15.58
C THR A 186 9.03 2.13 14.31
N PRO A 187 8.96 1.50 13.13
CA PRO A 187 8.62 2.24 11.93
C PRO A 187 7.14 2.64 11.95
N LEU A 188 6.86 3.88 11.57
CA LEU A 188 5.51 4.35 11.28
C LEU A 188 5.04 3.86 9.90
N GLU A 189 3.72 3.83 9.70
CA GLU A 189 3.11 3.62 8.38
C GLU A 189 3.32 4.85 7.46
N GLU A 190 2.99 4.73 6.16
CA GLU A 190 3.35 5.74 5.16
C GLU A 190 2.67 7.12 5.35
N GLY A 191 1.53 7.17 6.05
CA GLY A 191 0.88 8.40 6.54
C GLY A 191 1.68 9.09 7.64
N ARG A 192 2.37 8.30 8.48
CA ARG A 192 3.17 8.65 9.66
C ARG A 192 2.33 9.00 10.88
N ASP A 193 1.15 8.40 11.00
CA ASP A 193 0.25 8.62 12.13
C ASP A 193 0.34 7.47 13.15
N ASN A 194 0.66 6.26 12.71
CA ASN A 194 0.66 5.06 13.55
C ASN A 194 1.87 4.16 13.30
N ALA A 195 2.25 3.35 14.29
CA ALA A 195 3.24 2.29 14.10
C ALA A 195 2.73 1.25 13.07
N ALA A 196 3.56 0.92 12.08
CA ALA A 196 3.21 -0.06 11.06
C ALA A 196 3.08 -1.47 11.67
N PHE A 197 2.11 -2.23 11.16
CA PHE A 197 1.86 -3.62 11.57
C PHE A 197 2.43 -4.55 10.51
N ALA A 198 3.15 -5.57 10.92
CA ALA A 198 3.63 -6.63 10.05
C ALA A 198 3.18 -8.00 10.56
N LEU A 199 3.10 -8.99 9.68
CA LEU A 199 2.80 -10.35 10.09
C LEU A 199 4.01 -11.00 10.76
N HIS A 200 3.73 -11.76 11.80
CA HIS A 200 4.68 -12.54 12.57
C HIS A 200 4.15 -13.96 12.77
N VAL A 201 5.06 -14.91 12.92
CA VAL A 201 4.74 -16.29 13.32
C VAL A 201 5.44 -16.60 14.62
N MET A 202 4.78 -17.33 15.50
CA MET A 202 5.37 -17.82 16.74
C MET A 202 5.09 -19.28 17.05
N SER A 203 5.97 -19.87 17.86
CA SER A 203 5.72 -21.16 18.51
C SER A 203 4.48 -21.10 19.42
N ALA A 204 3.81 -22.24 19.63
CA ALA A 204 2.57 -22.33 20.43
C ALA A 204 2.71 -21.86 21.90
N ASP A 205 3.94 -21.84 22.42
CA ASP A 205 4.30 -21.37 23.75
C ASP A 205 4.69 -19.88 23.81
N GLY A 206 4.61 -19.16 22.67
CA GLY A 206 4.82 -17.72 22.58
C GLY A 206 6.28 -17.28 22.69
N VAL A 207 7.24 -18.14 22.36
CA VAL A 207 8.67 -17.87 22.57
C VAL A 207 9.39 -17.46 21.29
N GLU A 208 9.39 -18.33 20.27
CA GLU A 208 10.12 -18.16 19.02
C GLU A 208 9.29 -17.30 18.08
N ILE A 209 9.52 -15.98 18.05
CA ILE A 209 8.75 -15.03 17.23
C ILE A 209 9.59 -14.58 16.02
N GLU A 210 9.02 -14.69 14.82
CA GLU A 210 9.65 -14.32 13.56
C GLU A 210 8.74 -13.38 12.75
N GLN A 211 9.26 -12.24 12.29
CA GLN A 211 8.58 -11.37 11.31
C GLN A 211 8.65 -12.01 9.93
N ILE A 212 7.51 -12.07 9.23
CA ILE A 212 7.37 -12.72 7.92
C ILE A 212 6.96 -11.77 6.79
N THR A 213 6.49 -10.55 7.09
CA THR A 213 6.22 -9.52 6.07
C THR A 213 6.88 -8.18 6.39
N PHE A 214 7.10 -7.37 5.35
CA PHE A 214 7.95 -6.16 5.40
C PHE A 214 7.37 -5.01 4.58
N ASN A 215 6.05 -4.87 4.56
CA ASN A 215 5.39 -3.69 4.00
C ASN A 215 5.79 -2.42 4.78
N MET A 216 5.65 -1.25 4.17
CA MET A 216 5.82 0.03 4.88
C MET A 216 4.55 0.48 5.60
N SER A 217 3.39 -0.02 5.18
CA SER A 217 2.11 0.21 5.86
C SER A 217 1.65 -1.08 6.56
N HIS A 218 0.35 -1.22 6.86
CA HIS A 218 -0.15 -2.37 7.62
C HIS A 218 -0.26 -3.65 6.78
N ASP A 219 0.19 -4.78 7.35
CA ASP A 219 -0.24 -6.13 6.98
C ASP A 219 -1.00 -6.74 8.19
N VAL A 220 -2.31 -6.97 8.05
CA VAL A 220 -3.24 -7.28 9.16
C VAL A 220 -4.28 -8.35 8.80
N ALA A 221 -5.09 -8.77 9.78
CA ALA A 221 -6.20 -9.71 9.64
C ALA A 221 -5.85 -11.04 8.91
N PRO A 222 -4.80 -11.78 9.32
CA PRO A 222 -4.48 -13.07 8.74
C PRO A 222 -5.59 -14.12 8.95
N LEU A 223 -5.87 -14.87 7.89
CA LEU A 223 -6.74 -16.04 7.83
C LEU A 223 -5.97 -17.18 7.16
N VAL A 224 -5.94 -18.36 7.77
CA VAL A 224 -5.21 -19.51 7.20
C VAL A 224 -6.06 -20.24 6.16
N GLY A 225 -5.54 -20.27 4.93
CA GLY A 225 -6.08 -20.94 3.76
C GLY A 225 -6.12 -22.47 3.89
N ARG A 226 -6.92 -23.14 3.05
CA ARG A 226 -7.00 -24.62 3.03
C ARG A 226 -5.69 -25.30 2.63
N ASP A 227 -4.88 -24.60 1.87
CA ASP A 227 -3.56 -25.02 1.42
C ASP A 227 -2.45 -24.76 2.46
N GLY A 228 -2.81 -24.15 3.60
CA GLY A 228 -1.88 -23.81 4.68
C GLY A 228 -1.19 -22.46 4.53
N ARG A 229 -1.44 -21.73 3.43
CA ARG A 229 -0.94 -20.37 3.25
C ARG A 229 -1.76 -19.39 4.07
N ILE A 230 -1.17 -18.26 4.43
CA ILE A 230 -1.83 -17.19 5.15
C ILE A 230 -2.43 -16.23 4.12
N LEU A 231 -3.74 -16.04 4.13
CA LEU A 231 -4.44 -14.95 3.44
C LEU A 231 -4.47 -13.77 4.41
N PHE A 232 -4.30 -12.54 3.96
CA PHE A 232 -4.29 -11.37 4.85
C PHE A 232 -4.62 -10.09 4.08
N LEU A 233 -4.87 -9.00 4.81
CA LEU A 233 -5.03 -7.67 4.24
C LEU A 233 -3.72 -6.91 4.27
N ARG A 234 -3.32 -6.37 3.13
CA ARG A 234 -2.18 -5.47 2.98
C ARG A 234 -2.69 -4.07 2.63
N TRP A 235 -2.25 -3.06 3.37
CA TRP A 235 -2.44 -1.68 2.99
C TRP A 235 -1.41 -1.29 1.94
N ASP A 236 -1.82 -1.24 0.69
CA ASP A 236 -1.03 -0.67 -0.40
C ASP A 236 -1.27 0.86 -0.40
N ASN A 237 -0.39 1.58 0.30
CA ASN A 237 -0.43 3.05 0.42
C ASN A 237 0.70 3.76 -0.35
N LYS A 238 1.58 2.99 -0.99
CA LYS A 238 2.69 3.49 -1.79
C LYS A 238 2.20 4.42 -2.90
N ASP A 239 2.83 5.58 -3.01
CA ASP A 239 2.51 6.58 -4.04
C ASP A 239 1.03 7.05 -4.06
N ASN A 240 0.35 7.05 -2.89
CA ASN A 240 -1.05 7.45 -2.66
C ASN A 240 -2.13 6.50 -3.24
N GLU A 241 -1.84 5.22 -3.42
CA GLU A 241 -2.87 4.26 -3.87
C GLU A 241 -3.97 4.04 -2.82
N ASN A 242 -3.58 4.01 -1.54
CA ASN A 242 -4.43 4.01 -0.36
C ASN A 242 -5.61 3.01 -0.35
N ARG A 243 -5.30 1.70 -0.41
CA ARG A 243 -6.31 0.61 -0.36
C ARG A 243 -5.84 -0.63 0.41
N PHE A 244 -6.79 -1.38 0.99
CA PHE A 244 -6.54 -2.65 1.68
C PHE A 244 -6.86 -3.85 0.78
N ASP A 245 -5.84 -4.38 0.12
CA ASP A 245 -5.94 -5.51 -0.80
C ASP A 245 -5.74 -6.85 -0.08
N LEU A 246 -6.38 -7.92 -0.55
CA LEU A 246 -6.10 -9.28 -0.06
C LEU A 246 -4.84 -9.82 -0.72
N TYR A 247 -3.92 -10.29 0.11
CA TYR A 247 -2.69 -10.97 -0.29
C TYR A 247 -2.65 -12.37 0.31
N ARG A 248 -1.67 -13.17 -0.15
CA ARG A 248 -1.32 -14.45 0.47
C ARG A 248 0.19 -14.63 0.58
N VAL A 249 0.61 -15.39 1.58
CA VAL A 249 2.03 -15.71 1.86
C VAL A 249 2.15 -17.09 2.51
N ASN A 250 3.30 -17.74 2.37
CA ASN A 250 3.60 -18.97 3.13
C ASN A 250 3.88 -18.64 4.62
N PRO A 251 3.76 -19.63 5.53
CA PRO A 251 4.08 -19.45 6.96
C PRO A 251 5.52 -19.03 7.28
N ASP A 252 6.46 -19.15 6.34
CA ASP A 252 7.85 -18.69 6.45
C ASP A 252 8.07 -17.27 5.87
N GLY A 253 7.01 -16.66 5.31
CA GLY A 253 7.04 -15.36 4.64
C GLY A 253 7.33 -15.42 3.14
N SER A 254 7.65 -16.60 2.58
CA SER A 254 7.95 -16.74 1.14
C SER A 254 6.69 -16.80 0.29
N GLY A 255 6.82 -16.63 -1.02
CA GLY A 255 5.71 -16.78 -1.97
C GLY A 255 4.63 -15.71 -1.81
N LEU A 256 5.01 -14.53 -1.31
CA LEU A 256 4.12 -13.38 -1.19
C LEU A 256 3.53 -13.03 -2.56
N SER A 257 2.20 -12.97 -2.64
CA SER A 257 1.49 -12.68 -3.88
C SER A 257 0.13 -12.01 -3.63
N PRO A 258 -0.33 -11.11 -4.52
CA PRO A 258 -1.69 -10.59 -4.47
C PRO A 258 -2.71 -11.73 -4.64
N LEU A 259 -3.84 -11.61 -3.96
CA LEU A 259 -4.94 -12.57 -4.00
C LEU A 259 -6.19 -11.98 -4.64
N TYR A 260 -6.69 -10.86 -4.12
CA TYR A 260 -7.90 -10.20 -4.61
C TYR A 260 -8.00 -8.74 -4.15
N GLY A 261 -8.46 -7.81 -4.97
CA GLY A 261 -8.93 -6.51 -4.46
C GLY A 261 -8.46 -5.28 -5.22
N ALA A 262 -7.30 -5.33 -5.87
CA ALA A 262 -6.59 -4.14 -6.40
C ALA A 262 -7.49 -3.20 -7.22
N ASP A 263 -8.37 -3.76 -8.06
CA ASP A 263 -9.33 -3.04 -8.91
C ASP A 263 -10.79 -3.35 -8.52
N SER A 264 -11.03 -3.66 -7.25
CA SER A 264 -12.34 -4.01 -6.68
C SER A 264 -12.78 -3.06 -5.54
N HIS A 265 -12.00 -2.00 -5.34
CA HIS A 265 -12.25 -0.72 -4.65
C HIS A 265 -13.65 -0.10 -4.70
N ASP A 266 -14.09 0.08 -5.94
CA ASP A 266 -15.17 1.02 -6.25
C ASP A 266 -16.54 0.50 -5.77
N ALA A 267 -17.21 1.32 -4.96
CA ALA A 267 -18.58 1.08 -4.49
C ALA A 267 -19.61 2.00 -5.17
N GLY A 268 -19.19 2.87 -6.08
CA GLY A 268 -20.03 3.88 -6.73
C GLY A 268 -20.27 5.12 -5.87
N ASP A 269 -20.76 6.19 -6.49
CA ASP A 269 -21.04 7.49 -5.85
C ASP A 269 -19.83 8.07 -5.09
N ASP A 270 -18.62 7.95 -5.65
CA ASP A 270 -17.36 8.38 -5.05
C ASP A 270 -17.03 7.71 -3.69
N ARG A 271 -17.59 6.51 -3.45
CA ARG A 271 -17.34 5.74 -2.22
C ARG A 271 -16.42 4.56 -2.47
N THR A 272 -15.56 4.30 -1.48
CA THR A 272 -14.64 3.16 -1.46
C THR A 272 -15.13 2.13 -0.46
N ARG A 273 -15.12 0.85 -0.86
CA ARG A 273 -15.36 -0.27 0.06
C ARG A 273 -14.06 -0.97 0.43
N GLU A 274 -14.04 -1.60 1.57
CA GLU A 274 -12.95 -2.44 2.08
C GLU A 274 -13.45 -3.86 2.32
N PHE A 275 -12.51 -4.80 2.32
CA PHE A 275 -12.77 -6.20 2.64
C PHE A 275 -12.25 -6.51 4.04
N LEU A 276 -13.00 -7.30 4.80
CA LEU A 276 -12.55 -7.91 6.05
C LEU A 276 -12.76 -9.42 5.96
N PRO A 277 -11.69 -10.23 5.82
CA PRO A 277 -11.81 -11.68 5.70
C PRO A 277 -12.41 -12.27 6.99
N LEU A 278 -13.42 -13.12 6.85
CA LEU A 278 -14.13 -13.73 7.98
C LEU A 278 -13.78 -15.21 8.12
N SER A 279 -13.96 -15.98 7.03
CA SER A 279 -13.66 -17.41 7.02
C SER A 279 -13.55 -17.97 5.60
N LEU A 280 -13.15 -19.24 5.49
CA LEU A 280 -13.30 -19.99 4.23
C LEU A 280 -14.58 -20.82 4.26
N MET A 281 -15.36 -20.75 3.20
CA MET A 281 -16.56 -21.53 3.02
C MET A 281 -16.24 -23.01 2.74
N GLY A 282 -17.23 -23.89 2.95
CA GLY A 282 -17.13 -25.34 2.67
C GLY A 282 -16.69 -25.68 1.23
N ASP A 283 -17.02 -24.82 0.27
CA ASP A 283 -16.68 -24.96 -1.14
C ASP A 283 -15.31 -24.34 -1.54
N GLY A 284 -14.61 -23.69 -0.61
CA GLY A 284 -13.28 -23.09 -0.84
C GLY A 284 -13.29 -21.58 -1.07
N ARG A 285 -14.46 -20.95 -1.26
CA ARG A 285 -14.55 -19.50 -1.44
C ARG A 285 -14.22 -18.75 -0.15
N LEU A 286 -13.72 -17.53 -0.29
CA LEU A 286 -13.49 -16.62 0.84
C LEU A 286 -14.81 -15.94 1.22
N LEU A 287 -15.26 -16.14 2.46
CA LEU A 287 -16.29 -15.31 3.06
C LEU A 287 -15.64 -14.06 3.63
N THR A 288 -16.06 -12.90 3.16
CA THR A 288 -15.58 -11.58 3.61
C THR A 288 -16.76 -10.67 3.92
N ALA A 289 -16.55 -9.74 4.84
CA ALA A 289 -17.39 -8.54 4.92
C ALA A 289 -16.89 -7.52 3.89
N ALA A 290 -17.79 -6.92 3.13
CA ALA A 290 -17.55 -5.66 2.43
C ALA A 290 -18.19 -4.53 3.24
N ARG A 291 -17.45 -3.46 3.49
CA ARG A 291 -17.93 -2.27 4.23
C ARG A 291 -17.45 -1.01 3.53
N LEU A 292 -18.15 0.12 3.67
CA LEU A 292 -17.60 1.39 3.22
C LEU A 292 -16.51 1.84 4.21
N ARG A 293 -15.52 2.58 3.73
CA ARG A 293 -14.47 3.15 4.59
C ARG A 293 -15.03 4.08 5.66
N GLU A 294 -16.07 4.83 5.29
CA GLU A 294 -16.80 5.78 6.15
C GLU A 294 -18.05 5.17 6.80
N ALA A 295 -18.24 3.85 6.72
CA ALA A 295 -19.51 3.22 7.08
C ALA A 295 -19.83 3.37 8.57
N GLY A 296 -21.12 3.55 8.90
CA GLY A 296 -21.60 3.54 10.27
C GLY A 296 -21.71 2.13 10.88
N ALA A 297 -22.10 2.06 12.16
CA ALA A 297 -22.21 0.80 12.90
C ALA A 297 -23.04 -0.28 12.20
N GLY A 298 -22.43 -1.45 12.02
CA GLY A 298 -23.06 -2.64 11.44
C GLY A 298 -23.48 -2.49 9.97
N GLN A 299 -22.82 -1.60 9.22
CA GLN A 299 -23.00 -1.44 7.78
C GLN A 299 -21.97 -2.29 7.02
N MET A 300 -22.15 -3.62 7.08
CA MET A 300 -21.35 -4.58 6.31
C MET A 300 -22.23 -5.52 5.48
N GLN A 301 -21.77 -5.87 4.29
CA GLN A 301 -22.38 -6.84 3.38
C GLN A 301 -21.51 -8.10 3.28
N PRO A 302 -22.03 -9.29 3.61
CA PRO A 302 -21.27 -10.53 3.46
C PRO A 302 -21.18 -10.95 1.99
N LEU A 303 -19.96 -11.18 1.51
CA LEU A 303 -19.63 -11.62 0.16
C LEU A 303 -18.86 -12.93 0.20
N ALA A 304 -19.19 -13.84 -0.72
CA ALA A 304 -18.39 -15.00 -1.06
C ALA A 304 -17.56 -14.68 -2.32
N ILE A 305 -16.23 -14.72 -2.20
CA ILE A 305 -15.28 -14.42 -3.29
C ILE A 305 -14.65 -15.72 -3.79
N ASP A 306 -14.68 -15.93 -5.11
CA ASP A 306 -13.97 -17.02 -5.80
C ASP A 306 -12.50 -16.66 -6.01
N ILE A 307 -11.73 -16.77 -4.93
CA ILE A 307 -10.30 -16.49 -4.90
C ILE A 307 -9.45 -17.49 -5.70
N ASP A 308 -10.02 -18.61 -6.18
CA ASP A 308 -9.29 -19.59 -7.00
C ASP A 308 -9.30 -19.21 -8.49
N ASN A 309 -10.31 -18.45 -8.92
CA ASN A 309 -10.49 -18.08 -10.32
C ASN A 309 -10.35 -16.59 -10.61
N PHE A 310 -10.29 -15.73 -9.59
CA PHE A 310 -10.27 -14.28 -9.76
C PHE A 310 -9.25 -13.58 -8.86
N VAL A 311 -8.75 -12.44 -9.32
CA VAL A 311 -7.99 -11.45 -8.52
C VAL A 311 -8.70 -10.10 -8.44
N ASN A 312 -9.72 -9.89 -9.26
CA ASN A 312 -10.52 -8.67 -9.29
C ASN A 312 -11.95 -9.03 -9.70
N ARG A 313 -12.87 -8.06 -9.63
CA ARG A 313 -14.22 -8.17 -10.21
C ARG A 313 -14.20 -8.37 -11.73
N ASP A 314 -13.18 -7.83 -12.40
CA ASP A 314 -13.10 -7.81 -13.85
C ASP A 314 -12.31 -9.01 -14.39
N GLY A 315 -13.04 -9.98 -14.92
CA GLY A 315 -12.47 -11.11 -15.68
C GLY A 315 -11.80 -12.18 -14.81
N PRO A 316 -11.89 -13.47 -15.20
CA PRO A 316 -11.19 -14.53 -14.51
C PRO A 316 -9.68 -14.47 -14.79
N LEU A 317 -8.92 -15.18 -13.95
CA LEU A 317 -7.52 -15.49 -14.17
C LEU A 317 -7.27 -16.05 -15.58
N HIS A 318 -6.07 -15.82 -16.12
CA HIS A 318 -5.71 -16.29 -17.44
C HIS A 318 -5.89 -17.81 -17.57
N GLY A 319 -6.56 -18.23 -18.65
CA GLY A 319 -6.84 -19.64 -18.92
C GLY A 319 -7.94 -20.27 -18.05
N ARG A 320 -8.56 -19.51 -17.13
CA ARG A 320 -9.72 -19.97 -16.36
C ARG A 320 -11.03 -19.58 -17.03
N VAL A 321 -12.07 -20.37 -16.76
CA VAL A 321 -13.44 -20.09 -17.20
C VAL A 321 -14.32 -20.09 -15.95
N ALA A 322 -14.68 -18.89 -15.50
CA ALA A 322 -15.58 -18.68 -14.38
C ALA A 322 -16.44 -17.44 -14.66
N SER A 323 -17.64 -17.38 -14.09
CA SER A 323 -18.65 -16.39 -14.47
C SER A 323 -18.95 -15.33 -13.41
N GLN A 324 -18.61 -15.58 -12.14
CA GLN A 324 -18.92 -14.65 -11.04
C GLN A 324 -17.76 -14.61 -10.03
N PRO A 325 -17.11 -13.45 -9.83
CA PRO A 325 -16.04 -13.28 -8.84
C PRO A 325 -16.57 -13.16 -7.42
N GLU A 326 -17.67 -12.43 -7.25
CA GLU A 326 -18.29 -12.12 -5.96
C GLU A 326 -19.75 -12.59 -5.97
N GLN A 327 -20.20 -13.14 -4.86
CA GLN A 327 -21.61 -13.48 -4.63
C GLN A 327 -22.06 -12.95 -3.27
N VAL A 328 -23.09 -12.11 -3.27
CA VAL A 328 -23.79 -11.71 -2.03
C VAL A 328 -24.48 -12.94 -1.43
N LEU A 329 -24.29 -13.19 -0.14
CA LEU A 329 -24.94 -14.32 0.53
C LEU A 329 -26.45 -14.07 0.73
N PRO A 330 -27.30 -15.11 0.61
CA PRO A 330 -28.72 -14.98 0.94
C PRO A 330 -28.91 -14.71 2.44
N GLY A 331 -29.66 -13.67 2.78
CA GLY A 331 -29.87 -13.22 4.15
C GLY A 331 -30.50 -11.83 4.20
N PRO A 332 -30.66 -11.23 5.40
CA PRO A 332 -31.09 -9.84 5.50
C PRO A 332 -30.15 -8.94 4.67
N ALA A 333 -30.71 -8.26 3.67
CA ALA A 333 -30.01 -7.42 2.72
C ALA A 333 -29.33 -6.27 3.45
N ALA A 334 -28.00 -6.37 3.57
CA ALA A 334 -27.17 -5.26 3.98
C ALA A 334 -26.98 -4.32 2.78
N THR A 335 -27.41 -3.06 2.94
CA THR A 335 -27.11 -2.00 1.99
C THR A 335 -25.78 -1.34 2.37
N LEU A 336 -24.97 -1.04 1.35
CA LEU A 336 -23.76 -0.21 1.49
C LEU A 336 -24.12 1.22 1.07
N ASP A 337 -25.17 1.78 1.67
CA ASP A 337 -25.62 3.15 1.46
C ASP A 337 -26.23 3.72 2.74
N ASP A 338 -26.51 5.02 2.72
CA ASP A 338 -27.04 5.76 3.88
C ASP A 338 -28.56 5.58 4.04
N THR A 339 -29.17 4.67 3.29
CA THR A 339 -30.60 4.41 3.43
C THR A 339 -30.85 3.58 4.69
N VAL A 340 -32.07 3.72 5.24
CA VAL A 340 -32.50 2.91 6.38
C VAL A 340 -32.37 1.44 6.00
N ALA A 341 -31.61 0.67 6.78
CA ALA A 341 -31.40 -0.75 6.58
C ALA A 341 -32.67 -1.55 6.90
N VAL A 342 -33.63 -1.59 5.97
CA VAL A 342 -34.98 -2.17 6.17
C VAL A 342 -34.92 -3.64 6.61
N GLU A 343 -33.93 -4.39 6.15
CA GLU A 343 -33.71 -5.79 6.53
C GLU A 343 -32.83 -5.97 7.77
N GLY A 344 -32.45 -4.87 8.43
CA GLY A 344 -31.62 -4.84 9.62
C GLY A 344 -30.13 -4.68 9.33
N ARG A 345 -29.35 -4.53 10.40
CA ARG A 345 -27.89 -4.32 10.34
C ARG A 345 -27.15 -5.57 10.80
N LEU A 346 -26.01 -5.84 10.18
CA LEU A 346 -25.16 -6.99 10.47
C LEU A 346 -23.82 -6.47 10.99
N ALA A 347 -23.38 -6.95 12.16
CA ALA A 347 -22.08 -6.59 12.71
C ALA A 347 -21.02 -7.65 12.43
N ASP A 348 -21.41 -8.93 12.37
CA ASP A 348 -20.51 -10.04 12.08
C ASP A 348 -21.30 -11.29 11.64
N LEU A 349 -20.61 -12.21 10.94
CA LEU A 349 -21.15 -13.45 10.40
C LEU A 349 -20.07 -14.55 10.35
N VAL A 350 -20.34 -15.69 11.00
CA VAL A 350 -19.45 -16.85 10.98
C VAL A 350 -20.19 -18.12 10.57
N SER A 351 -19.54 -18.95 9.75
CA SER A 351 -20.07 -20.26 9.38
C SER A 351 -20.20 -21.15 10.62
N MET A 352 -21.29 -21.93 10.71
CA MET A 352 -21.42 -22.96 11.75
C MET A 352 -20.45 -24.14 11.53
N ASP A 353 -19.95 -24.31 10.30
CA ASP A 353 -18.99 -25.35 9.86
C ASP A 353 -19.34 -26.80 10.29
N ASP A 354 -20.62 -27.06 10.56
CA ASP A 354 -21.18 -28.36 10.97
C ASP A 354 -21.76 -29.16 9.78
N GLY A 355 -21.50 -28.72 8.55
CA GLY A 355 -22.03 -29.29 7.32
C GLY A 355 -23.47 -28.88 6.98
N SER A 356 -24.13 -28.07 7.81
CA SER A 356 -25.51 -27.62 7.57
C SER A 356 -25.63 -26.44 6.60
N GLY A 357 -24.54 -25.72 6.33
CA GLY A 357 -24.54 -24.49 5.52
C GLY A 357 -25.17 -23.28 6.22
N ARG A 358 -25.39 -23.36 7.53
CA ARG A 358 -25.94 -22.27 8.35
C ARG A 358 -24.84 -21.38 8.92
N PHE A 359 -25.25 -20.17 9.31
CA PHE A 359 -24.38 -19.15 9.86
C PHE A 359 -24.86 -18.69 11.23
N LEU A 360 -23.94 -18.36 12.11
CA LEU A 360 -24.22 -17.53 13.29
C LEU A 360 -24.00 -16.06 12.88
N MET A 361 -24.97 -15.20 13.19
CA MET A 361 -24.94 -13.79 12.84
C MET A 361 -25.20 -12.88 14.04
N ALA A 362 -24.48 -11.76 14.10
CA ALA A 362 -24.72 -10.65 15.01
C ALA A 362 -25.58 -9.63 14.26
N TRP A 363 -26.90 -9.69 14.48
CA TRP A 363 -27.87 -8.95 13.67
C TRP A 363 -28.81 -8.12 14.53
N SER A 364 -29.05 -6.89 14.08
CA SER A 364 -29.99 -5.93 14.65
C SER A 364 -31.20 -5.78 13.74
N PRO A 365 -32.43 -6.04 14.21
CA PRO A 365 -33.64 -5.71 13.48
C PRO A 365 -33.72 -4.22 13.15
N CYS A 366 -34.32 -3.89 12.01
CA CYS A 366 -34.55 -2.50 11.62
C CYS A 366 -35.48 -1.79 12.62
N ARG A 367 -35.06 -0.61 13.06
CA ARG A 367 -35.81 0.24 13.99
C ARG A 367 -35.64 1.73 13.67
N LEU A 368 -36.74 2.45 13.78
CA LEU A 368 -36.85 3.89 13.53
C LEU A 368 -37.11 4.64 14.83
N LEU A 369 -36.76 5.92 14.84
CA LEU A 369 -36.95 6.81 15.97
C LEU A 369 -38.06 7.84 15.68
N GLU A 370 -39.15 7.79 16.46
CA GLU A 370 -40.22 8.80 16.47
C GLU A 370 -40.17 9.56 17.81
N GLY A 371 -39.44 10.67 17.85
CA GLY A 371 -39.10 11.34 19.12
C GLY A 371 -38.25 10.43 19.99
N ASP A 372 -38.72 10.07 21.18
CA ASP A 372 -38.04 9.10 22.07
C ASP A 372 -38.59 7.67 21.93
N THR A 373 -39.48 7.43 20.96
CA THR A 373 -40.16 6.13 20.83
C THR A 373 -39.62 5.32 19.65
N LEU A 374 -39.24 4.07 19.93
CA LEU A 374 -38.82 3.13 18.89
C LEU A 374 -40.03 2.64 18.07
N ARG A 375 -39.85 2.57 16.75
CA ARG A 375 -40.82 2.07 15.77
C ARG A 375 -40.19 0.98 14.90
N PRO A 376 -40.97 -0.04 14.48
CA PRO A 376 -40.51 -0.99 13.48
C PRO A 376 -40.44 -0.32 12.09
N CYS A 377 -39.61 -0.85 11.20
CA CYS A 377 -39.52 -0.37 9.82
C CYS A 377 -40.63 -0.93 8.92
N THR A 378 -41.88 -0.54 9.20
CA THR A 378 -43.01 -0.81 8.28
C THR A 378 -43.09 0.25 7.19
N ALA A 379 -43.75 -0.06 6.08
CA ALA A 379 -43.96 0.89 4.99
C ALA A 379 -44.59 2.22 5.46
N ASP A 380 -45.49 2.16 6.45
CA ASP A 380 -46.14 3.34 7.03
C ASP A 380 -45.17 4.26 7.76
N TYR A 381 -44.19 3.71 8.50
CA TYR A 381 -43.20 4.51 9.24
C TYR A 381 -42.06 4.96 8.34
N LEU A 382 -41.64 4.14 7.38
CA LEU A 382 -40.65 4.52 6.37
C LEU A 382 -41.16 5.69 5.51
N GLY A 383 -42.44 5.69 5.13
CA GLY A 383 -43.07 6.78 4.38
C GLY A 383 -43.14 8.12 5.11
N GLN A 384 -42.89 8.15 6.43
CA GLN A 384 -42.84 9.37 7.24
C GLN A 384 -41.44 10.00 7.29
N GLY A 385 -40.40 9.33 6.76
CA GLY A 385 -39.03 9.84 6.80
C GLY A 385 -38.44 9.91 8.21
N LEU A 386 -38.85 9.00 9.10
CA LEU A 386 -38.28 8.91 10.45
C LEU A 386 -36.80 8.50 10.38
N PRO A 387 -35.91 9.06 11.21
CA PRO A 387 -34.52 8.65 11.26
C PRO A 387 -34.37 7.23 11.83
N GLU A 388 -33.30 6.55 11.46
CA GLU A 388 -32.95 5.27 12.04
C GLU A 388 -32.58 5.42 13.52
N ALA A 389 -33.02 4.48 14.37
CA ALA A 389 -32.56 4.42 15.75
C ALA A 389 -31.22 3.68 15.82
N PRO A 390 -30.35 3.95 16.83
CA PRO A 390 -29.09 3.21 17.02
C PRO A 390 -29.34 1.71 16.97
N PRO A 391 -28.45 0.81 16.52
CA PRO A 391 -28.78 -0.62 16.43
C PRO A 391 -28.92 -1.31 17.81
N ALA A 392 -29.61 -2.45 17.86
CA ALA A 392 -29.69 -3.36 19.01
C ALA A 392 -29.37 -4.79 18.56
N PHE A 393 -28.13 -5.21 18.75
CA PHE A 393 -27.68 -6.50 18.24
C PHE A 393 -28.14 -7.66 19.12
N GLY A 394 -28.50 -8.76 18.47
CA GLY A 394 -28.67 -10.08 19.07
C GLY A 394 -27.92 -11.12 18.27
N LEU A 395 -27.83 -12.33 18.79
CA LEU A 395 -27.25 -13.47 18.08
C LEU A 395 -28.35 -14.32 17.47
N TRP A 396 -28.16 -14.74 16.22
CA TRP A 396 -29.13 -15.53 15.48
C TRP A 396 -28.44 -16.61 14.65
N ILE A 397 -29.08 -17.77 14.50
CA ILE A 397 -28.69 -18.75 13.50
C ILE A 397 -29.51 -18.47 12.24
N LEU A 398 -28.83 -18.15 11.15
CA LEU A 398 -29.39 -17.99 9.81
C LEU A 398 -29.29 -19.32 9.06
N ASP A 399 -30.41 -19.75 8.50
CA ASP A 399 -30.47 -20.83 7.51
C ASP A 399 -30.81 -20.25 6.13
N PRO A 400 -29.81 -20.09 5.24
CA PRO A 400 -30.04 -19.54 3.90
C PRO A 400 -30.87 -20.46 3.01
N ALA A 401 -30.86 -21.78 3.25
CA ALA A 401 -31.59 -22.74 2.43
C ALA A 401 -33.10 -22.71 2.75
N GLU A 402 -33.45 -22.51 4.02
CA GLU A 402 -34.84 -22.40 4.48
C GLU A 402 -35.35 -20.95 4.57
N GLY A 403 -34.44 -19.97 4.54
CA GLY A 403 -34.76 -18.56 4.79
C GLY A 403 -35.20 -18.29 6.23
N THR A 404 -34.73 -19.09 7.20
CA THR A 404 -35.16 -18.97 8.60
C THR A 404 -34.09 -18.34 9.49
N GLN A 405 -34.54 -17.64 10.53
CA GLN A 405 -33.69 -17.03 11.55
C GLN A 405 -34.13 -17.52 12.92
N ARG A 406 -33.20 -18.03 13.73
CA ARG A 406 -33.49 -18.56 15.08
C ARG A 406 -32.68 -17.78 16.13
N PRO A 407 -33.31 -17.18 17.16
CA PRO A 407 -32.59 -16.40 18.16
C PRO A 407 -31.75 -17.28 19.08
N VAL A 408 -30.51 -16.85 19.32
CA VAL A 408 -29.54 -17.42 20.28
C VAL A 408 -29.39 -16.49 21.49
N VAL A 409 -29.22 -15.19 21.24
CA VAL A 409 -29.20 -14.13 22.26
C VAL A 409 -30.18 -13.06 21.84
N SER A 410 -31.11 -12.71 22.73
CA SER A 410 -32.10 -11.68 22.44
C SER A 410 -31.45 -10.30 22.29
N PRO A 411 -31.87 -9.51 21.29
CA PRO A 411 -31.47 -8.11 21.14
C PRO A 411 -31.69 -7.29 22.41
N ARG A 412 -30.78 -6.37 22.71
CA ARG A 412 -30.90 -5.41 23.82
C ARG A 412 -30.48 -4.03 23.36
N ASP A 413 -31.08 -3.01 23.96
CA ASP A 413 -30.67 -1.63 23.73
C ASP A 413 -29.22 -1.43 24.16
N ASN A 414 -28.48 -0.65 23.38
CA ASN A 414 -27.07 -0.34 23.57
C ASN A 414 -26.10 -1.53 23.47
N LEU A 415 -26.58 -2.76 23.23
CA LEU A 415 -25.73 -3.93 23.05
C LEU A 415 -25.14 -3.97 21.64
N TRP A 416 -23.82 -3.95 21.55
CA TRP A 416 -23.06 -4.26 20.36
C TRP A 416 -22.38 -5.62 20.52
N VAL A 417 -22.61 -6.53 19.57
CA VAL A 417 -21.78 -7.72 19.39
C VAL A 417 -20.85 -7.50 18.20
N THR A 418 -19.54 -7.40 18.46
CA THR A 418 -18.56 -7.01 17.42
C THR A 418 -17.99 -8.21 16.69
N GLU A 419 -17.91 -9.37 17.36
CA GLU A 419 -17.26 -10.56 16.82
C GLU A 419 -17.88 -11.85 17.33
N LEU A 420 -17.80 -12.91 16.53
CA LEU A 420 -18.39 -14.22 16.74
C LEU A 420 -17.37 -15.33 16.51
N ALA A 421 -17.49 -16.38 17.32
CA ALA A 421 -16.73 -17.61 17.14
C ALA A 421 -17.61 -18.83 17.45
N VAL A 422 -17.47 -19.87 16.62
CA VAL A 422 -18.17 -21.15 16.76
C VAL A 422 -17.15 -22.27 16.92
N ALA A 423 -17.25 -23.02 18.01
CA ALA A 423 -16.30 -24.07 18.35
C ALA A 423 -16.65 -25.44 17.73
N THR A 424 -16.86 -25.43 16.42
CA THR A 424 -17.06 -26.66 15.65
C THR A 424 -15.70 -27.24 15.25
N PRO A 425 -15.43 -28.54 15.46
CA PRO A 425 -14.26 -29.19 14.93
C PRO A 425 -14.27 -29.18 13.38
N ARG A 426 -13.15 -28.79 12.80
CA ARG A 426 -12.92 -28.62 11.36
C ARG A 426 -11.73 -29.45 10.90
N SER A 427 -11.65 -29.68 9.59
CA SER A 427 -10.49 -30.31 8.99
C SER A 427 -9.27 -29.39 9.12
N LEU A 428 -8.16 -29.96 9.58
CA LEU A 428 -6.87 -29.29 9.55
C LEU A 428 -6.50 -28.99 8.07
N PRO A 429 -6.05 -27.76 7.73
CA PRO A 429 -5.54 -27.47 6.40
C PRO A 429 -4.31 -28.31 6.08
N SER A 430 -3.93 -28.40 4.79
CA SER A 430 -2.62 -28.93 4.45
C SER A 430 -1.52 -27.99 4.96
N GLN A 431 -0.31 -28.52 5.14
CA GLN A 431 0.85 -27.65 5.33
C GLN A 431 1.20 -26.99 4.00
N ALA A 432 1.46 -25.69 4.03
CA ALA A 432 2.01 -25.00 2.88
C ALA A 432 3.37 -25.60 2.53
N LEU A 433 3.70 -25.63 1.23
CA LEU A 433 5.03 -26.00 0.79
C LEU A 433 5.89 -24.74 0.80
N ASP A 434 6.98 -24.79 1.54
CA ASP A 434 7.97 -23.72 1.53
C ASP A 434 8.51 -23.51 0.11
N SER A 435 8.81 -22.27 -0.22
CA SER A 435 9.42 -21.94 -1.50
C SER A 435 10.82 -22.54 -1.59
N VAL A 436 11.27 -22.84 -2.82
CA VAL A 436 12.66 -23.26 -3.03
C VAL A 436 13.57 -22.12 -2.61
N ARG A 437 14.51 -22.41 -1.70
CA ARG A 437 15.45 -21.47 -1.13
C ARG A 437 16.86 -21.70 -1.68
N ASP A 438 17.49 -20.62 -2.13
CA ASP A 438 18.91 -20.58 -2.45
C ASP A 438 19.70 -20.28 -1.16
N GLU A 439 20.31 -21.30 -0.57
CA GLU A 439 20.99 -21.18 0.72
C GLU A 439 22.18 -20.21 0.68
N ALA A 440 22.85 -20.06 -0.48
CA ALA A 440 23.98 -19.12 -0.60
C ALA A 440 23.49 -17.66 -0.52
N LEU A 441 22.38 -17.34 -1.19
CA LEU A 441 21.76 -16.02 -1.07
C LEU A 441 21.19 -15.80 0.34
N ALA A 442 20.61 -16.84 0.94
CA ALA A 442 20.06 -16.77 2.29
C ALA A 442 21.11 -16.46 3.36
N GLU A 443 22.31 -17.06 3.27
CA GLU A 443 23.43 -16.79 4.18
C GLU A 443 23.91 -15.32 4.10
N GLU A 444 23.70 -14.66 2.96
CA GLU A 444 24.08 -13.26 2.70
C GLU A 444 22.90 -12.29 2.90
N ASN A 445 21.74 -12.73 3.41
CA ASN A 445 20.51 -11.94 3.51
C ASN A 445 20.05 -11.34 2.17
N LEU A 446 20.31 -12.06 1.08
CA LEU A 446 19.93 -11.69 -0.27
C LEU A 446 18.79 -12.55 -0.79
N ALA A 447 18.10 -12.04 -1.80
CA ALA A 447 17.11 -12.71 -2.61
C ALA A 447 17.36 -12.40 -4.09
N ARG A 448 16.58 -13.00 -4.99
CA ARG A 448 16.70 -12.80 -6.43
C ARG A 448 15.39 -12.32 -7.04
N LEU A 449 15.47 -11.31 -7.91
CA LEU A 449 14.41 -10.95 -8.84
C LEU A 449 14.75 -11.48 -10.24
N ASP A 450 13.81 -12.18 -10.88
CA ASP A 450 13.94 -12.73 -12.24
C ASP A 450 12.76 -12.25 -13.10
N ILE A 451 13.00 -11.26 -13.94
CA ILE A 451 12.00 -10.65 -14.82
C ILE A 451 12.20 -11.19 -16.23
N ARG A 452 11.17 -11.85 -16.78
CA ARG A 452 11.27 -12.42 -18.14
C ARG A 452 11.39 -11.34 -19.21
N SER A 453 10.63 -10.25 -19.15
CA SER A 453 10.86 -9.09 -20.01
C SER A 453 10.17 -7.84 -19.50
N VAL A 454 10.92 -6.73 -19.41
CA VAL A 454 10.35 -5.40 -19.14
C VAL A 454 9.59 -4.81 -20.34
N TYR A 455 9.72 -5.42 -21.52
CA TYR A 455 8.99 -5.02 -22.73
C TYR A 455 7.66 -5.76 -22.88
N ASP A 456 7.36 -6.68 -21.96
CA ASP A 456 6.07 -7.34 -21.82
C ASP A 456 5.19 -6.53 -20.87
N MET A 457 4.21 -5.79 -21.41
CA MET A 457 3.25 -4.99 -20.66
C MET A 457 1.89 -5.69 -20.69
N ASP A 458 1.69 -6.66 -19.80
CA ASP A 458 0.55 -7.59 -19.78
C ASP A 458 0.27 -8.25 -21.13
N SER A 459 1.20 -9.08 -21.57
CA SER A 459 1.18 -9.80 -22.85
C SER A 459 1.20 -8.89 -24.09
N ARG A 460 1.51 -7.60 -23.94
CA ARG A 460 1.66 -6.65 -25.04
C ARG A 460 3.10 -6.14 -25.13
N PHE A 461 3.68 -6.26 -26.31
CA PHE A 461 5.02 -5.74 -26.60
C PHE A 461 5.06 -4.19 -26.60
N VAL A 462 5.97 -3.60 -25.84
CA VAL A 462 6.19 -2.15 -25.76
C VAL A 462 7.69 -1.83 -25.80
N THR A 463 8.10 -0.86 -26.63
CA THR A 463 9.51 -0.44 -26.79
C THR A 463 9.90 0.77 -25.94
N PHE A 464 8.92 1.52 -25.44
CA PHE A 464 9.07 2.82 -24.79
C PHE A 464 9.67 3.95 -25.66
N ASN A 465 10.00 3.69 -26.93
CA ASN A 465 10.43 4.73 -27.88
C ASN A 465 9.25 5.59 -28.34
N THR A 466 9.47 6.89 -28.56
CA THR A 466 8.46 7.82 -29.12
C THR A 466 9.12 8.76 -30.14
N PRO A 467 8.83 8.63 -31.45
CA PRO A 467 8.03 7.57 -32.08
C PRO A 467 8.72 6.18 -31.96
N GLY A 468 7.96 5.11 -32.21
CA GLY A 468 8.48 3.75 -32.22
C GLY A 468 9.57 3.53 -33.29
N LEU A 469 10.42 2.52 -33.11
CA LEU A 469 11.48 2.19 -34.06
C LEU A 469 10.89 1.66 -35.38
N PRO A 470 11.29 2.19 -36.55
CA PRO A 470 10.78 1.73 -37.84
C PRO A 470 11.04 0.24 -38.08
N GLY A 471 10.01 -0.51 -38.44
CA GLY A 471 10.13 -1.93 -38.79
C GLY A 471 10.23 -2.91 -37.61
N ILE A 472 10.17 -2.42 -36.37
CA ILE A 472 10.22 -3.24 -35.16
C ILE A 472 8.82 -3.30 -34.52
N ALA A 473 8.24 -4.50 -34.51
CA ALA A 473 6.87 -4.75 -34.05
C ALA A 473 6.74 -5.95 -33.10
N SER A 474 7.81 -6.70 -32.85
CA SER A 474 7.81 -7.82 -31.90
C SER A 474 9.07 -7.84 -31.04
N LEU A 475 9.01 -8.57 -29.92
CA LEU A 475 10.16 -8.75 -29.05
C LEU A 475 11.30 -9.49 -29.74
N GLU A 476 11.00 -10.46 -30.60
CA GLU A 476 12.01 -11.20 -31.37
C GLU A 476 12.82 -10.27 -32.28
N GLN A 477 12.17 -9.26 -32.87
CA GLN A 477 12.85 -8.26 -33.68
C GLN A 477 13.64 -7.27 -32.83
N TYR A 478 13.11 -6.91 -31.65
CA TYR A 478 13.74 -5.94 -30.76
C TYR A 478 14.98 -6.49 -30.05
N ARG A 479 14.98 -7.77 -29.71
CA ARG A 479 16.13 -8.44 -29.06
C ARG A 479 17.27 -8.80 -30.00
N ASP A 480 17.04 -8.70 -31.31
CA ASP A 480 18.04 -9.00 -32.34
C ASP A 480 19.00 -7.80 -32.47
N PRO A 481 20.28 -7.93 -32.05
CA PRO A 481 21.20 -6.81 -32.06
C PRO A 481 21.62 -6.38 -33.48
N SER A 482 21.32 -7.18 -34.51
CA SER A 482 21.51 -6.76 -35.92
C SER A 482 20.43 -5.82 -36.42
N LEU A 483 19.29 -5.73 -35.71
CA LEU A 483 18.16 -4.86 -36.03
C LEU A 483 18.06 -3.66 -35.10
N VAL A 484 18.33 -3.86 -33.80
CA VAL A 484 18.25 -2.82 -32.78
C VAL A 484 19.60 -2.71 -32.06
N THR A 485 20.28 -1.59 -32.30
CA THR A 485 21.55 -1.29 -31.63
C THR A 485 21.33 -0.97 -30.16
N PRO A 486 22.36 -1.14 -29.31
CA PRO A 486 22.33 -0.67 -27.93
C PRO A 486 21.76 0.76 -27.76
N SER A 487 22.26 1.74 -28.51
CA SER A 487 21.82 3.14 -28.40
C SER A 487 20.35 3.40 -28.79
N GLN A 488 19.70 2.46 -29.50
CA GLN A 488 18.29 2.58 -29.88
C GLN A 488 17.34 2.05 -28.80
N ARG A 489 17.85 1.26 -27.84
CA ARG A 489 17.06 0.72 -26.73
C ARG A 489 16.73 1.82 -25.72
N ARG A 490 15.45 2.09 -25.51
CA ARG A 490 15.02 3.16 -24.59
C ARG A 490 15.27 2.79 -23.13
N VAL A 491 14.97 1.55 -22.75
CA VAL A 491 15.28 1.04 -21.41
C VAL A 491 16.65 0.39 -21.44
N ARG A 492 17.53 0.82 -20.54
CA ARG A 492 18.91 0.36 -20.45
C ARG A 492 19.21 -0.36 -19.14
N PHE A 493 18.63 0.11 -18.04
CA PHE A 493 18.83 -0.48 -16.73
C PHE A 493 17.51 -0.64 -15.98
N LEU A 494 17.52 -1.56 -15.03
CA LEU A 494 16.56 -1.61 -13.94
C LEU A 494 17.23 -0.96 -12.73
N ARG A 495 16.61 0.09 -12.20
CA ARG A 495 16.98 0.69 -10.92
C ARG A 495 16.12 0.06 -9.81
N ILE A 496 16.78 -0.44 -8.77
CA ILE A 496 16.14 -0.95 -7.57
C ILE A 496 16.19 0.16 -6.51
N THR A 497 15.02 0.49 -5.97
CA THR A 497 14.86 1.48 -4.89
C THR A 497 14.40 0.78 -3.62
N LYS A 498 14.64 1.41 -2.48
CA LYS A 498 14.14 0.95 -1.18
C LYS A 498 13.43 2.11 -0.49
N GLY A 499 12.28 1.81 0.12
CA GLY A 499 11.59 2.77 0.99
C GLY A 499 12.32 2.95 2.32
N VAL A 500 12.38 4.18 2.81
CA VAL A 500 13.02 4.52 4.09
C VAL A 500 11.98 4.55 5.19
N LEU A 501 12.23 3.75 6.23
CA LEU A 501 11.39 3.72 7.43
C LEU A 501 11.52 5.03 8.20
N ILE A 502 10.39 5.54 8.70
CA ILE A 502 10.32 6.79 9.46
C ILE A 502 10.01 6.46 10.93
N PRO A 503 10.79 7.00 11.88
CA PRO A 503 10.49 6.86 13.31
C PRO A 503 9.35 7.79 13.76
N ASP A 504 8.89 7.60 14.99
CA ASP A 504 8.06 8.58 15.70
C ASP A 504 8.82 9.88 16.03
N GLU A 505 8.05 10.90 16.44
CA GLU A 505 8.57 12.23 16.77
C GLU A 505 9.45 12.23 18.04
N ASP A 506 9.28 11.26 18.95
CA ASP A 506 10.11 11.10 20.15
C ASP A 506 11.55 10.68 19.82
N VAL A 507 11.71 9.88 18.77
CA VAL A 507 13.02 9.49 18.24
C VAL A 507 13.56 10.55 17.27
N ARG A 508 12.72 11.08 16.38
CA ARG A 508 13.11 12.11 15.41
C ARG A 508 11.94 12.98 14.97
N ASP A 509 11.87 14.20 15.50
CA ASP A 509 10.98 15.26 14.99
C ASP A 509 11.44 15.74 13.60
N ILE A 510 10.57 15.61 12.60
CA ILE A 510 10.80 16.02 11.21
C ILE A 510 9.63 16.89 10.76
N ALA A 511 9.88 18.18 10.59
CA ALA A 511 8.88 19.09 10.08
C ALA A 511 8.49 18.72 8.63
N GLY A 512 7.22 18.90 8.26
CA GLY A 512 6.72 18.61 6.90
C GLY A 512 7.55 19.26 5.78
N ALA A 513 8.06 20.48 6.01
CA ALA A 513 8.93 21.18 5.06
C ALA A 513 10.29 20.50 4.82
N GLN A 514 10.79 19.70 5.78
CA GLN A 514 12.05 18.97 5.69
C GLN A 514 11.94 17.67 4.88
N PHE A 515 10.74 17.13 4.68
CA PHE A 515 10.54 16.08 3.67
C PHE A 515 10.74 16.67 2.26
N GLY A 516 10.04 17.77 1.97
CA GLY A 516 10.16 18.51 0.71
C GLY A 516 8.84 18.60 -0.06
N ARG A 517 8.93 18.85 -1.37
CA ARG A 517 7.81 19.08 -2.30
C ARG A 517 6.83 17.91 -2.36
N ALA A 518 7.32 16.68 -2.25
CA ALA A 518 6.53 15.46 -2.39
C ALA A 518 6.60 14.62 -1.12
N ALA A 519 6.21 15.18 0.03
CA ALA A 519 6.26 14.48 1.32
C ALA A 519 5.58 13.10 1.28
N ASN A 520 4.39 13.00 0.68
CA ASN A 520 3.64 11.74 0.55
C ASN A 520 4.32 10.69 -0.35
N PHE A 521 5.35 11.08 -1.11
CA PHE A 521 6.15 10.13 -1.87
C PHE A 521 7.08 9.29 -0.97
N GLY A 522 7.35 9.78 0.24
CA GLY A 522 8.27 9.19 1.20
C GLY A 522 9.75 9.38 0.84
N MET A 523 10.61 9.19 1.83
CA MET A 523 12.06 9.14 1.65
C MET A 523 12.44 7.81 0.97
N ARG A 524 13.38 7.86 0.02
CA ARG A 524 13.81 6.69 -0.76
C ARG A 524 15.31 6.68 -1.03
N GLU A 525 15.84 5.48 -1.12
CA GLU A 525 17.25 5.21 -1.44
C GLU A 525 17.34 4.35 -2.70
N ILE A 526 18.46 4.42 -3.42
CA ILE A 526 18.74 3.50 -4.53
C ILE A 526 19.61 2.37 -3.99
N VAL A 527 19.16 1.14 -4.19
CA VAL A 527 19.91 -0.09 -3.87
C VAL A 527 21.00 -0.32 -4.92
N GLY A 528 20.67 -0.11 -6.19
CA GLY A 528 21.61 -0.19 -7.30
C GLY A 528 20.92 -0.37 -8.65
N TYR A 529 21.75 -0.61 -9.65
CA TYR A 529 21.38 -0.79 -11.06
C TYR A 529 21.85 -2.13 -11.57
N VAL A 530 21.07 -2.70 -12.49
CA VAL A 530 21.45 -3.85 -13.30
C VAL A 530 21.09 -3.58 -14.76
N PRO A 531 21.92 -3.99 -15.73
CA PRO A 531 21.55 -3.89 -17.14
C PRO A 531 20.26 -4.65 -17.45
N VAL A 532 19.50 -4.11 -18.40
CA VAL A 532 18.38 -4.82 -19.04
C VAL A 532 18.91 -5.43 -20.33
N GLU A 533 18.73 -6.74 -20.51
CA GLU A 533 19.20 -7.44 -21.71
C GLU A 533 18.35 -7.10 -22.95
N PRO A 534 18.79 -7.40 -24.19
CA PRO A 534 18.06 -7.01 -25.41
C PRO A 534 16.63 -7.55 -25.50
N ASP A 535 16.35 -8.73 -24.93
CA ASP A 535 15.00 -9.29 -24.81
C ASP A 535 14.18 -8.73 -23.64
N GLY A 536 14.70 -7.70 -22.97
CA GLY A 536 14.10 -7.05 -21.82
C GLY A 536 14.25 -7.83 -20.52
N SER A 537 14.90 -8.99 -20.52
CA SER A 537 15.05 -9.79 -19.31
C SER A 537 16.03 -9.17 -18.33
N VAL A 538 15.76 -9.40 -17.05
CA VAL A 538 16.60 -8.94 -15.93
C VAL A 538 16.71 -10.06 -14.91
N ARG A 539 17.90 -10.25 -14.35
CA ARG A 539 18.12 -11.15 -13.22
C ARG A 539 19.10 -10.50 -12.26
N VAL A 540 18.67 -10.27 -11.02
CA VAL A 540 19.40 -9.42 -10.07
C VAL A 540 19.23 -9.88 -8.64
N GLN A 541 20.31 -9.78 -7.87
CA GLN A 541 20.31 -9.97 -6.42
C GLN A 541 19.81 -8.70 -5.74
N VAL A 542 18.98 -8.85 -4.72
CA VAL A 542 18.41 -7.74 -3.94
C VAL A 542 18.47 -8.03 -2.45
N PRO A 543 18.52 -7.01 -1.58
CA PRO A 543 18.38 -7.20 -0.14
C PRO A 543 17.06 -7.89 0.17
N ALA A 544 17.11 -8.98 0.94
CA ALA A 544 15.91 -9.64 1.41
C ALA A 544 15.22 -8.82 2.50
N ASP A 545 13.95 -9.11 2.74
CA ASP A 545 13.13 -8.57 3.82
C ASP A 545 13.01 -7.02 3.79
N ALA A 546 13.30 -6.37 2.66
CA ALA A 546 13.18 -4.93 2.51
C ALA A 546 11.94 -4.54 1.69
N PRO A 547 11.38 -3.33 1.87
CA PRO A 547 10.38 -2.77 0.97
C PRO A 547 11.06 -2.24 -0.29
N LEU A 548 11.06 -3.04 -1.37
CA LEU A 548 11.73 -2.75 -2.63
C LEU A 548 10.78 -2.16 -3.67
N GLY A 549 11.26 -1.19 -4.44
CA GLY A 549 10.57 -0.61 -5.60
C GLY A 549 11.42 -0.72 -6.86
N LEU A 550 10.78 -0.74 -8.03
CA LEU A 550 11.44 -0.89 -9.33
C LEU A 550 11.20 0.33 -10.23
N GLN A 551 12.24 0.76 -10.95
CA GLN A 551 12.17 1.78 -11.99
C GLN A 551 12.91 1.33 -13.25
N LEU A 552 12.23 1.40 -14.40
CA LEU A 552 12.86 1.20 -15.71
C LEU A 552 13.54 2.50 -16.12
N VAL A 553 14.85 2.49 -16.36
CA VAL A 553 15.62 3.72 -16.63
C VAL A 553 16.35 3.67 -17.98
N ASP A 554 16.49 4.83 -18.61
CA ASP A 554 17.26 5.01 -19.84
C ASP A 554 18.78 5.16 -19.56
N ALA A 555 19.54 5.42 -20.62
CA ALA A 555 20.99 5.55 -20.55
C ALA A 555 21.45 6.75 -19.70
N ASP A 556 20.61 7.79 -19.60
CA ASP A 556 20.89 9.04 -18.87
C ASP A 556 20.45 8.95 -17.39
N GLY A 557 19.87 7.82 -16.98
CA GLY A 557 19.37 7.62 -15.62
C GLY A 557 17.98 8.21 -15.38
N LYS A 558 17.19 8.50 -16.42
CA LYS A 558 15.80 8.96 -16.25
C LYS A 558 14.84 7.77 -16.30
N SER A 559 13.86 7.75 -15.40
CA SER A 559 12.76 6.79 -15.45
C SER A 559 11.97 6.94 -16.75
N VAL A 560 11.73 5.82 -17.43
CA VAL A 560 11.06 5.79 -18.75
C VAL A 560 9.57 5.49 -18.65
N TYR A 561 9.10 4.97 -17.53
CA TYR A 561 7.74 4.50 -17.33
C TYR A 561 7.24 4.80 -15.92
N ASN A 562 5.94 4.56 -15.70
CA ASN A 562 5.34 4.65 -14.38
C ASN A 562 6.04 3.70 -13.40
N ARG A 563 6.06 4.12 -12.14
CA ARG A 563 6.66 3.36 -11.04
C ARG A 563 5.80 2.14 -10.72
N HIS A 564 6.44 1.10 -10.19
CA HIS A 564 5.71 -0.04 -9.62
C HIS A 564 4.89 0.42 -8.39
N GLY A 565 3.57 0.17 -8.39
CA GLY A 565 2.63 0.73 -7.42
C GLY A 565 2.60 0.06 -6.05
N ALA A 566 3.30 -1.06 -5.86
CA ALA A 566 3.38 -1.78 -4.58
C ALA A 566 4.83 -2.00 -4.12
N TRP A 567 5.02 -2.19 -2.81
CA TRP A 567 6.30 -2.61 -2.25
C TRP A 567 6.51 -4.11 -2.47
N ILE A 568 7.61 -4.46 -3.14
CA ILE A 568 8.04 -5.85 -3.32
C ILE A 568 8.78 -6.28 -2.05
N ASN A 569 8.39 -7.42 -1.50
CA ASN A 569 9.11 -8.08 -0.41
C ASN A 569 9.47 -9.51 -0.84
N VAL A 570 10.70 -9.93 -0.51
CA VAL A 570 11.24 -11.25 -0.81
C VAL A 570 12.07 -11.74 0.37
N ARG A 571 11.93 -13.01 0.74
CA ARG A 571 12.64 -13.61 1.89
C ARG A 571 14.08 -14.02 1.52
N PRO A 572 14.97 -14.21 2.51
CA PRO A 572 16.35 -14.63 2.24
C PRO A 572 16.42 -15.96 1.49
N GLY A 573 17.09 -15.96 0.33
CA GLY A 573 17.19 -17.10 -0.58
C GLY A 573 16.02 -17.28 -1.54
N GLU A 574 14.98 -16.45 -1.47
CA GLU A 574 13.83 -16.53 -2.37
C GLU A 574 14.16 -16.02 -3.78
N THR A 575 13.53 -16.61 -4.80
CA THR A 575 13.50 -16.05 -6.15
C THR A 575 12.08 -15.64 -6.50
N LEU A 576 11.85 -14.33 -6.66
CA LEU A 576 10.60 -13.80 -7.20
C LEU A 576 10.70 -13.70 -8.73
N GLN A 577 9.82 -14.42 -9.42
CA GLN A 577 9.77 -14.44 -10.87
C GLN A 577 8.60 -13.60 -11.41
N CYS A 578 8.90 -12.64 -12.28
CA CYS A 578 7.92 -11.79 -12.97
C CYS A 578 7.83 -12.18 -14.46
N GLN A 579 6.61 -12.38 -14.97
CA GLN A 579 6.40 -12.67 -16.40
C GLN A 579 6.60 -11.43 -17.28
N GLY A 580 6.30 -10.25 -16.74
CA GLY A 580 6.40 -8.97 -17.41
C GLY A 580 6.13 -7.84 -16.42
N CYS A 581 5.81 -6.66 -16.94
CA CYS A 581 5.35 -5.49 -16.20
C CYS A 581 3.84 -5.27 -16.42
N HIS A 582 3.17 -4.61 -15.47
CA HIS A 582 1.75 -4.32 -15.55
C HIS A 582 1.47 -3.00 -16.30
N ALA A 583 0.49 -2.99 -17.20
CA ALA A 583 0.03 -1.81 -17.91
C ALA A 583 -1.15 -1.17 -17.19
N ASN A 584 -1.20 0.17 -17.15
CA ASN A 584 -2.37 0.88 -16.66
C ASN A 584 -3.65 0.40 -17.39
N ASN A 585 -4.70 0.09 -16.62
CA ASN A 585 -6.01 -0.37 -17.10
C ASN A 585 -5.99 -1.70 -17.87
N SER A 586 -5.05 -2.58 -17.55
CA SER A 586 -5.05 -3.95 -18.06
C SER A 586 -6.02 -4.81 -17.24
N PRO A 587 -6.89 -5.62 -17.89
CA PRO A 587 -7.73 -6.57 -17.17
C PRO A 587 -6.99 -7.88 -16.87
N LEU A 588 -5.71 -8.01 -17.27
CA LEU A 588 -4.95 -9.23 -17.03
C LEU A 588 -4.41 -9.25 -15.59
N PRO A 589 -4.51 -10.39 -14.89
CA PRO A 589 -3.98 -10.52 -13.55
C PRO A 589 -2.45 -10.35 -13.54
N HIS A 590 -1.94 -9.62 -12.56
CA HIS A 590 -0.51 -9.41 -12.34
C HIS A 590 -0.08 -9.86 -10.94
N GLY A 591 1.19 -10.27 -10.79
CA GLY A 591 1.78 -10.65 -9.49
C GLY A 591 1.36 -12.02 -8.93
N ARG A 592 0.35 -12.68 -9.53
CA ARG A 592 -0.16 -13.99 -9.07
C ARG A 592 0.35 -15.14 -9.95
N THR A 593 1.27 -15.96 -9.43
CA THR A 593 1.92 -17.06 -10.17
C THR A 593 0.97 -18.09 -10.77
N ASP A 594 -0.17 -18.36 -10.13
CA ASP A 594 -1.26 -19.19 -10.67
C ASP A 594 -2.24 -18.35 -11.48
N GLY A 595 -2.17 -18.46 -12.81
CA GLY A 595 -3.15 -17.83 -13.69
C GLY A 595 -2.76 -16.44 -14.22
N MET A 596 -1.48 -16.06 -14.13
CA MET A 596 -0.91 -15.01 -14.98
C MET A 596 -0.89 -15.45 -16.45
N ALA A 597 -1.01 -14.48 -17.35
CA ALA A 597 -0.77 -14.74 -18.77
C ALA A 597 0.72 -15.10 -18.99
N PRO A 598 1.04 -16.03 -19.91
CA PRO A 598 2.42 -16.35 -20.25
C PRO A 598 3.15 -15.11 -20.77
N SER A 599 4.44 -14.99 -20.41
CA SER A 599 5.28 -13.93 -20.96
C SER A 599 5.38 -14.03 -22.49
N ILE A 600 5.42 -12.88 -23.17
CA ILE A 600 5.77 -12.81 -24.60
C ILE A 600 7.24 -13.21 -24.84
N ASN A 601 8.10 -13.10 -23.81
CA ASN A 601 9.46 -13.60 -23.91
C ASN A 601 9.49 -15.11 -23.64
N THR A 602 9.45 -15.88 -24.72
CA THR A 602 9.58 -17.34 -24.68
C THR A 602 11.02 -17.80 -24.44
N GLY A 603 12.01 -16.89 -24.39
CA GLY A 603 13.43 -17.20 -24.21
C GLY A 603 14.09 -17.72 -25.49
N ALA A 604 15.17 -18.49 -25.32
CA ALA A 604 15.90 -19.11 -26.41
C ALA A 604 15.05 -20.19 -27.11
N PRO A 605 15.04 -20.24 -28.45
CA PRO A 605 14.15 -21.14 -29.19
C PRO A 605 14.59 -22.61 -29.16
N SER A 606 15.86 -22.89 -28.86
CA SER A 606 16.42 -24.25 -28.85
C SER A 606 17.62 -24.35 -27.91
N THR A 607 17.84 -25.55 -27.38
CA THR A 607 19.00 -25.86 -26.53
C THR A 607 20.28 -25.98 -27.35
N GLY A 608 21.38 -25.44 -26.83
CA GLY A 608 22.73 -25.65 -27.34
C GLY A 608 23.09 -24.78 -28.53
N GLN A 609 22.31 -23.74 -28.82
CA GLN A 609 22.62 -22.70 -29.83
C GLN A 609 22.69 -21.32 -29.15
N PRO A 610 23.49 -20.39 -29.67
CA PRO A 610 23.45 -19.00 -29.23
C PRO A 610 22.11 -18.35 -29.62
N PHE A 611 21.80 -17.20 -29.02
CA PHE A 611 20.68 -16.39 -29.48
C PHE A 611 20.91 -15.94 -30.94
N PRO A 612 19.86 -15.85 -31.78
CA PRO A 612 20.01 -15.44 -33.17
C PRO A 612 20.75 -14.10 -33.33
N ASN A 613 21.69 -14.05 -34.28
CA ASN A 613 22.46 -12.85 -34.64
C ASN A 613 23.27 -12.22 -33.49
N THR A 614 23.59 -13.00 -32.45
CA THR A 614 24.45 -12.56 -31.34
C THR A 614 25.89 -13.04 -31.50
N ARG A 615 26.83 -12.33 -30.88
CA ARG A 615 28.23 -12.77 -30.75
C ARG A 615 28.29 -14.07 -29.93
N THR A 616 29.21 -14.96 -30.31
CA THR A 616 29.27 -16.33 -29.75
C THR A 616 30.43 -16.55 -28.78
N ASP A 617 31.29 -15.55 -28.61
CA ASP A 617 32.45 -15.60 -27.72
C ASP A 617 32.11 -15.25 -26.26
N VAL A 618 30.96 -14.59 -26.01
CA VAL A 618 30.46 -14.29 -24.67
C VAL A 618 29.42 -15.34 -24.24
N VAL A 619 28.29 -15.42 -24.94
CA VAL A 619 27.22 -16.41 -24.71
C VAL A 619 27.12 -17.35 -25.91
N GLY A 620 27.95 -18.39 -25.92
CA GLY A 620 28.03 -19.34 -27.04
C GLY A 620 26.84 -20.30 -27.16
N PHE A 621 26.02 -20.45 -26.11
CA PHE A 621 24.83 -21.29 -26.11
C PHE A 621 23.84 -20.91 -25.00
N ALA A 622 22.56 -21.18 -25.23
CA ALA A 622 21.47 -21.11 -24.25
C ALA A 622 20.65 -22.40 -24.22
N ASP A 623 19.91 -22.63 -23.15
CA ASP A 623 18.92 -23.70 -23.04
C ASP A 623 17.54 -23.22 -23.53
N ALA A 624 16.75 -24.10 -24.17
CA ALA A 624 15.43 -23.73 -24.65
C ALA A 624 14.55 -23.16 -23.50
N GLY A 625 13.98 -21.98 -23.70
CA GLY A 625 13.17 -21.28 -22.69
C GLY A 625 13.94 -20.28 -21.80
N GLU A 626 15.28 -20.36 -21.78
CA GLU A 626 16.17 -19.47 -21.04
C GLU A 626 16.11 -18.05 -21.61
N THR A 627 15.94 -17.02 -20.78
CA THR A 627 16.03 -15.62 -21.22
C THR A 627 17.49 -15.21 -21.43
N MET A 628 17.73 -14.08 -22.10
CA MET A 628 19.10 -13.58 -22.30
C MET A 628 19.82 -13.32 -20.96
N ALA A 629 19.12 -12.77 -19.95
CA ALA A 629 19.67 -12.55 -18.61
C ALA A 629 19.98 -13.86 -17.89
N GLN A 630 19.11 -14.87 -17.99
CA GLN A 630 19.36 -16.19 -17.40
C GLN A 630 20.58 -16.87 -18.04
N ALA A 631 20.69 -16.83 -19.38
CA ALA A 631 21.83 -17.40 -20.10
C ALA A 631 23.14 -16.70 -19.76
N LEU A 632 23.11 -15.36 -19.64
CA LEU A 632 24.28 -14.58 -19.30
C LEU A 632 24.75 -14.86 -17.87
N THR A 633 23.84 -14.77 -16.90
CA THR A 633 24.16 -14.95 -15.47
C THR A 633 24.54 -16.38 -15.13
N ARG A 634 24.07 -17.39 -15.86
CA ARG A 634 24.56 -18.77 -15.73
C ARG A 634 26.05 -18.91 -16.07
N LEU A 635 26.54 -18.15 -17.04
CA LEU A 635 27.94 -18.16 -17.46
C LEU A 635 28.81 -17.15 -16.69
N TYR A 636 28.19 -16.06 -16.25
CA TYR A 636 28.80 -14.92 -15.55
C TYR A 636 27.94 -14.55 -14.33
N PRO A 637 27.98 -15.34 -13.23
CA PRO A 637 27.11 -15.13 -12.06
C PRO A 637 27.23 -13.76 -11.41
N GLU A 638 28.40 -13.12 -11.53
CA GLU A 638 28.62 -11.76 -11.04
C GLU A 638 27.71 -10.70 -11.70
N ARG A 639 27.08 -11.03 -12.84
CA ARG A 639 26.13 -10.14 -13.53
C ARG A 639 24.78 -10.05 -12.84
N GLU A 640 24.49 -10.91 -11.86
CA GLU A 640 23.33 -10.72 -10.98
C GLU A 640 23.59 -9.66 -9.90
N ILE A 641 24.85 -9.28 -9.64
CA ILE A 641 25.20 -8.34 -8.58
C ILE A 641 24.92 -6.91 -9.10
N PRO A 642 24.04 -6.14 -8.43
CA PRO A 642 23.77 -4.77 -8.84
C PRO A 642 24.99 -3.87 -8.60
N SER A 643 24.99 -2.69 -9.22
CA SER A 643 26.05 -1.69 -9.12
C SER A 643 25.46 -0.33 -8.73
N ILE A 644 26.18 0.44 -7.92
CA ILE A 644 25.84 1.85 -7.66
C ILE A 644 26.05 2.71 -8.92
N ASP A 645 27.05 2.37 -9.74
CA ASP A 645 27.27 3.00 -11.03
C ASP A 645 26.41 2.37 -12.12
N MET A 646 26.00 3.16 -13.10
CA MET A 646 25.34 2.67 -14.30
C MET A 646 26.40 2.14 -15.27
N ARG A 647 26.66 0.83 -15.19
CA ARG A 647 27.66 0.13 -16.00
C ARG A 647 27.04 -0.99 -16.82
N ASP A 648 27.31 -1.01 -18.11
CA ASP A 648 26.80 -2.03 -19.02
C ASP A 648 27.86 -2.40 -20.06
N PHE A 649 28.01 -3.69 -20.30
CA PHE A 649 28.91 -4.24 -21.31
C PHE A 649 28.06 -5.00 -22.33
N ASP A 650 28.35 -4.86 -23.62
CA ASP A 650 27.52 -5.50 -24.63
C ASP A 650 27.93 -6.97 -24.84
N ALA A 651 27.15 -7.86 -24.21
CA ALA A 651 27.30 -9.30 -24.35
C ALA A 651 26.81 -9.87 -25.70
N TRP A 652 26.12 -9.08 -26.53
CA TRP A 652 25.28 -9.62 -27.60
C TRP A 652 25.62 -9.13 -29.00
N SER A 653 25.96 -7.86 -29.22
CA SER A 653 26.18 -7.34 -30.58
C SER A 653 27.46 -7.86 -31.25
N ASP A 654 27.41 -8.09 -32.57
CA ASP A 654 28.55 -8.47 -33.41
C ASP A 654 28.68 -7.56 -34.66
N PRO A 655 29.74 -6.73 -34.78
CA PRO A 655 30.79 -6.51 -33.80
C PRO A 655 30.25 -5.80 -32.56
N ALA A 656 30.89 -6.05 -31.42
CA ALA A 656 30.60 -5.31 -30.20
C ALA A 656 30.89 -3.81 -30.37
N PRO A 657 30.21 -2.93 -29.61
CA PRO A 657 30.57 -1.52 -29.48
C PRO A 657 32.04 -1.35 -29.10
N SER A 658 32.63 -0.22 -29.46
CA SER A 658 34.04 0.06 -29.18
C SER A 658 34.34 0.30 -27.70
N GLU A 659 33.33 0.70 -26.92
CA GLU A 659 33.45 1.04 -25.50
C GLU A 659 32.21 0.53 -24.76
N ASP A 660 32.42 0.11 -23.51
CA ASP A 660 31.35 -0.21 -22.57
C ASP A 660 30.70 1.08 -22.05
N TRP A 661 29.44 1.00 -21.65
CA TRP A 661 28.73 2.14 -21.07
C TRP A 661 29.09 2.26 -19.59
N LEU A 662 29.51 3.44 -19.16
CA LEU A 662 29.77 3.76 -17.76
C LEU A 662 29.39 5.21 -17.46
N LEU A 663 28.51 5.40 -16.48
CA LEU A 663 28.36 6.66 -15.76
C LEU A 663 28.66 6.36 -14.29
N ALA A 664 29.75 6.90 -13.75
CA ALA A 664 30.21 6.58 -12.40
C ALA A 664 30.14 7.80 -11.47
N TYR A 665 29.75 7.60 -10.21
CA TYR A 665 29.78 8.73 -9.26
C TYR A 665 31.20 9.18 -8.91
N ALA A 666 32.20 8.35 -9.16
CA ALA A 666 33.61 8.71 -8.97
C ALA A 666 34.07 9.85 -9.90
N ASP A 667 33.32 10.12 -10.98
CA ASP A 667 33.62 11.17 -11.95
C ASP A 667 32.90 12.50 -11.61
N LEU A 668 32.13 12.56 -10.51
CA LEU A 668 31.58 13.82 -9.98
C LEU A 668 32.69 14.67 -9.36
N GLU A 669 32.64 15.99 -9.60
CA GLU A 669 33.48 16.96 -8.89
C GLU A 669 32.91 17.34 -7.52
N THR A 670 31.62 17.09 -7.29
CA THR A 670 30.92 17.27 -6.01
C THR A 670 30.87 15.97 -5.20
N LEU A 671 30.28 16.03 -4.01
CA LEU A 671 30.12 14.86 -3.15
C LEU A 671 29.30 13.76 -3.86
N ALA A 672 29.86 12.55 -3.92
CA ALA A 672 29.14 11.38 -4.41
C ALA A 672 28.08 10.91 -3.39
N PRO A 673 26.86 10.55 -3.83
CA PRO A 673 25.76 10.13 -2.96
C PRO A 673 25.85 8.69 -2.43
N ALA A 674 27.02 8.04 -2.58
CA ALA A 674 27.27 6.68 -2.13
C ALA A 674 28.71 6.55 -1.64
N THR A 675 28.95 5.64 -0.70
CA THR A 675 30.30 5.44 -0.14
C THR A 675 31.27 4.88 -1.17
N VAL A 676 32.56 5.21 -1.04
CA VAL A 676 33.62 4.69 -1.93
C VAL A 676 33.65 3.15 -1.95
N GLN A 677 33.37 2.51 -0.80
CA GLN A 677 33.28 1.05 -0.73
C GLN A 677 32.19 0.51 -1.65
N CYS A 678 31.00 1.10 -1.62
CA CYS A 678 29.87 0.70 -2.46
C CYS A 678 30.06 1.02 -3.95
N GLN A 679 30.82 2.06 -4.28
CA GLN A 679 31.22 2.36 -5.67
C GLN A 679 32.19 1.30 -6.23
N GLN A 680 33.05 0.75 -5.38
CA GLN A 680 34.05 -0.26 -5.78
C GLN A 680 33.47 -1.68 -5.78
N GLN A 681 32.71 -2.04 -4.74
CA GLN A 681 32.14 -3.35 -4.56
C GLN A 681 30.78 -3.24 -3.85
N TRP A 682 29.74 -3.68 -4.53
CA TRP A 682 28.40 -3.69 -3.97
C TRP A 682 28.25 -4.76 -2.88
N GLN A 683 27.47 -4.44 -1.84
CA GLN A 683 27.04 -5.30 -0.73
C GLN A 683 25.56 -5.04 -0.44
N ALA A 684 24.88 -5.91 0.30
CA ALA A 684 23.45 -5.82 0.57
C ALA A 684 23.04 -4.50 1.25
N GLU A 685 23.95 -3.88 2.00
CA GLU A 685 23.78 -2.63 2.75
C GLU A 685 24.09 -1.39 1.90
N CYS A 686 24.61 -1.56 0.67
CA CYS A 686 24.98 -0.44 -0.17
C CYS A 686 23.76 0.37 -0.62
N ARG A 687 23.82 1.69 -0.37
CA ARG A 687 22.77 2.64 -0.76
C ARG A 687 23.39 3.86 -1.44
N THR A 688 22.68 4.36 -2.44
CA THR A 688 22.77 5.76 -2.85
C THR A 688 21.69 6.55 -2.11
N VAL A 689 22.11 7.58 -1.37
CA VAL A 689 21.20 8.46 -0.61
C VAL A 689 21.43 9.90 -1.07
N ILE A 690 20.39 10.53 -1.63
CA ILE A 690 20.51 11.87 -2.21
C ILE A 690 19.74 12.88 -1.36
N HIS A 691 20.48 13.73 -0.64
CA HIS A 691 19.96 14.95 -0.01
C HIS A 691 20.19 16.16 -0.93
N TYR A 692 19.22 17.08 -0.98
CA TYR A 692 19.34 18.27 -1.82
C TYR A 692 20.54 19.13 -1.43
N GLU A 693 20.68 19.46 -0.15
CA GLU A 693 21.74 20.36 0.33
C GLU A 693 23.14 19.76 0.19
N ASP A 694 23.28 18.43 0.33
CA ASP A 694 24.58 17.76 0.26
C ASP A 694 25.02 17.45 -1.17
N HIS A 695 24.08 17.24 -2.09
CA HIS A 695 24.40 16.67 -3.42
C HIS A 695 23.90 17.50 -4.59
N ILE A 696 22.81 18.26 -4.44
CA ILE A 696 22.19 19.02 -5.54
C ILE A 696 22.58 20.49 -5.49
N GLN A 697 22.44 21.15 -4.33
CA GLN A 697 22.89 22.54 -4.16
C GLN A 697 24.37 22.74 -4.56
N PRO A 698 25.30 21.83 -4.20
CA PRO A 698 26.70 21.97 -4.61
C PRO A 698 26.93 21.92 -6.13
N LEU A 699 26.02 21.33 -6.91
CA LEU A 699 26.09 21.38 -8.38
C LEU A 699 25.88 22.80 -8.90
N TRP A 700 25.09 23.62 -8.20
CA TRP A 700 24.85 25.01 -8.57
C TRP A 700 26.01 25.91 -8.18
N ASP A 701 26.68 25.57 -7.08
CA ASP A 701 27.79 26.34 -6.50
C ASP A 701 29.17 25.93 -7.04
N LEU A 702 29.24 24.84 -7.81
CA LEU A 702 30.49 24.34 -8.39
C LEU A 702 31.09 25.41 -9.33
N PRO A 703 32.31 25.91 -9.08
CA PRO A 703 32.93 26.91 -9.94
C PRO A 703 33.18 26.38 -11.34
N ARG A 704 32.62 27.04 -12.37
CA ARG A 704 32.71 26.59 -13.76
C ARG A 704 33.12 27.68 -14.72
N GLN A 705 33.83 27.30 -15.77
CA GLN A 705 34.15 28.18 -16.88
C GLN A 705 33.80 27.52 -18.21
N ALA A 706 33.13 28.26 -19.08
CA ALA A 706 32.82 27.80 -20.43
C ALA A 706 33.16 28.88 -21.47
N ASP A 707 33.43 28.44 -22.69
CA ASP A 707 33.57 29.34 -23.83
C ASP A 707 32.19 29.80 -24.29
N VAL A 708 31.89 31.08 -24.07
CA VAL A 708 30.66 31.74 -24.51
C VAL A 708 31.06 32.82 -25.51
N ASP A 709 30.71 32.59 -26.78
CA ASP A 709 31.01 33.47 -27.92
C ASP A 709 32.51 33.76 -28.13
N GLY A 710 33.38 32.77 -27.90
CA GLY A 710 34.83 32.87 -28.07
C GLY A 710 35.56 33.45 -26.85
N ASN A 711 34.88 33.58 -25.71
CA ASN A 711 35.45 34.09 -24.47
C ASN A 711 35.18 33.13 -23.31
N LEU A 712 36.22 32.85 -22.52
CA LEU A 712 36.08 32.08 -21.30
C LEU A 712 35.36 32.94 -20.25
N GLN A 713 34.16 32.53 -19.86
CA GLN A 713 33.32 33.21 -18.87
C GLN A 713 33.05 32.29 -17.69
N ASP A 714 32.86 32.88 -16.51
CA ASP A 714 32.32 32.18 -15.35
C ASP A 714 30.86 31.82 -15.64
N VAL A 715 30.54 30.54 -15.59
CA VAL A 715 29.20 29.99 -15.82
C VAL A 715 28.70 29.21 -14.60
N THR A 716 29.23 29.52 -13.42
CA THR A 716 28.74 28.99 -12.15
C THR A 716 27.26 29.32 -12.00
N CYS A 717 26.40 28.31 -11.87
CA CYS A 717 24.96 28.47 -11.95
C CYS A 717 24.44 29.45 -10.89
N SER A 718 24.85 29.33 -9.63
CA SER A 718 24.42 30.22 -8.55
C SER A 718 25.04 31.62 -8.59
N SER A 719 26.06 31.84 -9.43
CA SER A 719 26.60 33.18 -9.72
C SER A 719 25.81 33.88 -10.83
N CYS A 720 25.38 33.13 -11.86
CA CYS A 720 24.52 33.65 -12.92
C CYS A 720 23.07 33.84 -12.46
N HIS A 721 22.50 32.84 -11.77
CA HIS A 721 21.13 32.80 -11.27
C HIS A 721 21.06 33.31 -9.82
N ASN A 722 21.31 34.61 -9.66
CA ASN A 722 21.38 35.25 -8.35
C ASN A 722 20.62 36.58 -8.33
N ARG A 723 19.90 36.85 -7.23
CA ARG A 723 19.26 38.14 -6.98
C ARG A 723 20.22 39.29 -6.73
N ARG A 724 21.53 39.01 -6.63
CA ARG A 724 22.59 40.00 -6.49
C ARG A 724 23.60 39.91 -7.62
N ASP A 725 23.98 41.06 -8.15
CA ASP A 725 25.03 41.16 -9.16
C ASP A 725 26.44 41.09 -8.54
N ALA A 726 27.48 41.14 -9.37
CA ALA A 726 28.88 41.12 -8.93
C ALA A 726 29.28 42.33 -8.05
N MET A 727 28.47 43.39 -8.02
CA MET A 727 28.65 44.56 -7.14
C MET A 727 27.75 44.50 -5.89
N ASN A 728 27.08 43.37 -5.65
CA ASN A 728 26.15 43.11 -4.56
C ASN A 728 24.86 43.95 -4.61
N ALA A 729 24.54 44.55 -5.77
CA ALA A 729 23.29 45.26 -6.00
C ALA A 729 22.17 44.28 -6.31
N LEU A 730 20.94 44.58 -5.88
CA LEU A 730 19.77 43.76 -6.21
C LEU A 730 19.50 43.81 -7.72
N GLN A 731 19.23 42.65 -8.29
CA GLN A 731 18.81 42.47 -9.67
C GLN A 731 17.71 41.41 -9.73
N VAL A 732 16.90 41.43 -10.79
CA VAL A 732 16.00 40.32 -11.09
C VAL A 732 16.88 39.15 -11.55
N PRO A 733 16.82 37.98 -10.88
CA PRO A 733 17.57 36.80 -11.32
C PRO A 733 17.26 36.47 -12.79
N PRO A 734 18.27 36.16 -13.62
CA PRO A 734 18.04 35.75 -15.00
C PRO A 734 17.01 34.63 -15.10
N ALA A 735 16.09 34.77 -16.06
CA ALA A 735 14.95 33.86 -16.28
C ALA A 735 13.98 33.72 -15.09
N GLN A 736 13.98 34.66 -14.13
CA GLN A 736 13.17 34.56 -12.89
C GLN A 736 13.51 33.28 -12.10
N LEU A 737 14.80 32.90 -12.08
CA LEU A 737 15.28 31.70 -11.40
C LEU A 737 16.47 32.08 -10.51
N GLU A 738 16.33 31.86 -9.20
CA GLU A 738 17.43 31.99 -8.24
C GLU A 738 17.94 30.61 -7.81
N LEU A 739 19.23 30.33 -7.99
CA LEU A 739 19.86 29.04 -7.65
C LEU A 739 20.77 29.11 -6.42
N THR A 740 20.53 30.09 -5.53
CA THR A 740 21.31 30.26 -4.31
C THR A 740 20.87 29.26 -3.23
N GLY A 741 21.85 28.78 -2.45
CA GLY A 741 21.60 27.94 -1.28
C GLY A 741 21.13 28.72 -0.04
N GLU A 742 20.74 29.99 -0.19
CA GLU A 742 20.24 30.80 0.93
C GLU A 742 18.85 30.32 1.34
N ALA A 743 18.52 30.40 2.63
CA ALA A 743 17.18 30.10 3.14
C ALA A 743 16.13 30.94 2.41
N SER A 744 15.07 30.31 1.94
CA SER A 744 13.99 31.00 1.25
C SER A 744 13.19 31.90 2.18
N ALA A 745 12.73 33.04 1.66
CA ALA A 745 11.84 33.94 2.38
C ALA A 745 10.45 33.32 2.64
N ASP A 746 9.98 32.43 1.77
CA ASP A 746 8.66 31.78 1.91
C ASP A 746 8.68 30.62 2.90
N GLN A 747 9.79 29.86 2.90
CA GLN A 747 9.97 28.68 3.75
C GLN A 747 11.44 28.59 4.17
N PRO A 748 11.81 29.14 5.34
CA PRO A 748 13.20 29.22 5.79
C PRO A 748 13.91 27.88 6.00
N LEU A 749 13.16 26.79 6.15
CA LEU A 749 13.71 25.42 6.23
C LEU A 749 14.12 24.84 4.87
N GLN A 750 13.92 25.57 3.78
CA GLN A 750 14.24 25.16 2.42
C GLN A 750 15.17 26.18 1.77
N PRO A 751 16.19 25.73 1.00
CA PRO A 751 16.97 26.63 0.14
C PRO A 751 16.09 27.33 -0.90
N THR A 752 16.52 28.51 -1.32
CA THR A 752 15.82 29.30 -2.34
C THR A 752 15.80 28.55 -3.67
N SER A 753 16.96 28.05 -4.10
CA SER A 753 17.12 27.15 -5.24
C SER A 753 16.17 25.94 -5.26
N TYR A 754 15.91 25.32 -4.10
CA TYR A 754 15.00 24.18 -3.99
C TYR A 754 13.58 24.60 -4.38
N ARG A 755 13.15 25.76 -3.90
CA ARG A 755 11.80 26.26 -4.14
C ARG A 755 11.61 26.73 -5.57
N GLU A 756 12.55 27.51 -6.06
CA GLU A 756 12.60 28.04 -7.43
C GLU A 756 12.49 26.92 -8.49
N LEU A 757 13.09 25.76 -8.23
CA LEU A 757 13.03 24.62 -9.14
C LEU A 757 11.68 23.87 -9.11
N LEU A 758 11.03 23.79 -7.95
CA LEU A 758 9.95 22.81 -7.68
C LEU A 758 8.57 23.42 -7.43
N PHE A 759 8.49 24.71 -7.18
CA PHE A 759 7.25 25.43 -6.84
C PHE A 759 7.00 26.51 -7.88
N ASN A 760 5.72 26.85 -8.06
CA ASN A 760 5.38 28.02 -8.86
C ASN A 760 5.72 29.28 -8.07
N ASP A 761 6.10 30.32 -8.79
CA ASP A 761 6.41 31.64 -8.23
C ASP A 761 5.75 32.74 -9.08
N ASN A 762 6.04 34.01 -8.79
CA ASN A 762 5.62 35.17 -9.55
C ASN A 762 6.83 35.85 -10.22
N GLU A 763 6.60 36.44 -11.39
CA GLU A 763 7.62 37.23 -12.09
C GLU A 763 8.02 38.42 -11.22
N GLN A 764 9.30 38.61 -10.95
CA GLN A 764 9.81 39.73 -10.17
C GLN A 764 10.29 40.88 -11.06
N ILE A 765 10.13 42.10 -10.56
CA ILE A 765 10.72 43.33 -11.12
C ILE A 765 11.45 44.12 -10.04
N LEU A 766 12.43 44.93 -10.46
CA LEU A 766 13.13 45.85 -9.59
C LEU A 766 12.40 47.20 -9.57
N GLU A 767 11.70 47.50 -8.47
CA GLU A 767 10.97 48.76 -8.25
C GLU A 767 11.53 49.47 -7.01
N ASP A 768 11.93 50.73 -7.15
CA ASP A 768 12.52 51.55 -6.08
C ASP A 768 13.67 50.87 -5.29
N GLY A 769 14.40 49.97 -5.95
CA GLY A 769 15.54 49.26 -5.36
C GLY A 769 15.16 48.03 -4.52
N ALA A 770 13.91 47.58 -4.59
CA ALA A 770 13.44 46.31 -4.02
C ALA A 770 12.94 45.38 -5.13
N LEU A 771 13.07 44.07 -4.92
CA LEU A 771 12.40 43.07 -5.74
C LEU A 771 10.96 42.95 -5.25
N VAL A 772 10.02 43.11 -6.17
CA VAL A 772 8.59 42.98 -5.93
C VAL A 772 7.94 42.18 -7.06
N ASP A 773 6.84 41.51 -6.75
CA ASP A 773 6.05 40.80 -7.73
C ASP A 773 5.52 41.76 -8.79
N ARG A 774 5.66 41.37 -10.05
CA ARG A 774 5.13 42.12 -11.18
C ARG A 774 3.61 42.03 -11.19
N LEU A 775 2.98 43.18 -11.00
CA LEU A 775 1.54 43.34 -11.09
C LEU A 775 1.13 43.75 -12.50
N VAL A 776 0.14 43.06 -13.06
CA VAL A 776 -0.52 43.41 -14.33
C VAL A 776 -1.99 43.76 -14.09
N ILE A 777 -2.52 44.68 -14.91
CA ILE A 777 -3.91 45.12 -14.81
C ILE A 777 -4.82 44.01 -15.34
N VAL A 778 -5.79 43.60 -14.52
CA VAL A 778 -6.80 42.61 -14.91
C VAL A 778 -7.75 43.21 -15.94
N THR A 779 -8.02 42.45 -17.00
CA THR A 779 -9.01 42.82 -18.03
C THR A 779 -10.17 41.83 -18.07
N ASP A 780 -11.37 42.31 -18.38
CA ASP A 780 -12.53 41.46 -18.64
C ASP A 780 -12.38 40.67 -19.97
N GLY A 781 -13.37 39.81 -20.28
CA GLY A 781 -13.38 39.01 -21.51
C GLY A 781 -13.47 39.82 -22.82
N GLU A 782 -13.65 41.14 -22.73
CA GLU A 782 -13.68 42.08 -23.84
C GLU A 782 -12.41 42.96 -23.89
N GLY A 783 -11.48 42.78 -22.95
CA GLY A 783 -10.21 43.52 -22.86
C GLY A 783 -10.33 44.87 -22.14
N ASN A 784 -11.43 45.16 -21.45
CA ASN A 784 -11.57 46.38 -20.65
C ASN A 784 -10.95 46.19 -19.27
N VAL A 785 -10.36 47.25 -18.71
CA VAL A 785 -9.78 47.24 -17.36
C VAL A 785 -10.86 46.98 -16.32
N VAL A 786 -10.60 46.01 -15.44
CA VAL A 786 -11.41 45.76 -14.24
C VAL A 786 -10.94 46.70 -13.13
N TYR A 787 -11.86 47.38 -12.47
CA TYR A 787 -11.58 48.32 -11.38
C TYR A 787 -12.10 47.78 -10.05
N GLN A 788 -11.42 48.15 -8.97
CA GLN A 788 -11.81 47.77 -7.61
C GLN A 788 -13.13 48.46 -7.22
N THR A 789 -14.01 47.72 -6.58
CA THR A 789 -15.29 48.23 -6.04
C THR A 789 -15.40 47.98 -4.54
N ASP A 790 -16.13 48.83 -3.84
CA ASP A 790 -16.48 48.62 -2.43
C ASP A 790 -17.64 47.60 -2.25
N GLU A 791 -18.08 47.41 -1.00
CA GLU A 791 -19.16 46.47 -0.64
C GLU A 791 -20.51 46.80 -1.28
N ASP A 792 -20.73 48.06 -1.69
CA ASP A 792 -21.95 48.54 -2.35
C ASP A 792 -21.82 48.52 -3.89
N GLY A 793 -20.65 48.14 -4.42
CA GLY A 793 -20.36 48.06 -5.85
C GLY A 793 -19.90 49.39 -6.49
N GLU A 794 -19.57 50.40 -5.69
CA GLU A 794 -19.04 51.69 -6.16
C GLU A 794 -17.52 51.64 -6.36
N LEU A 795 -17.00 52.40 -7.33
CA LEU A 795 -15.57 52.39 -7.67
C LEU A 795 -14.70 52.97 -6.55
N ILE A 796 -13.67 52.23 -6.17
CA ILE A 796 -12.61 52.75 -5.29
C ILE A 796 -11.73 53.69 -6.10
N LEU A 797 -11.53 54.91 -5.60
CA LEU A 797 -10.75 55.96 -6.27
C LEU A 797 -9.41 56.21 -5.55
N ASP A 798 -8.35 56.48 -6.31
CA ASP A 798 -7.06 56.90 -5.79
C ASP A 798 -7.10 58.35 -5.21
N ASN A 799 -5.98 58.81 -4.68
CA ASN A 799 -5.83 60.16 -4.12
C ASN A 799 -5.98 61.30 -5.15
N MET A 800 -6.05 60.97 -6.44
CA MET A 800 -6.27 61.88 -7.56
C MET A 800 -7.69 61.77 -8.15
N GLY A 801 -8.52 60.88 -7.60
CA GLY A 801 -9.91 60.66 -8.01
C GLY A 801 -10.09 59.71 -9.20
N ASN A 802 -9.06 58.95 -9.58
CA ASN A 802 -9.17 57.95 -10.66
C ASN A 802 -9.56 56.58 -10.10
N PRO A 803 -10.39 55.79 -10.81
CA PRO A 803 -10.68 54.41 -10.43
C PRO A 803 -9.40 53.56 -10.34
N VAL A 804 -9.27 52.81 -9.25
CA VAL A 804 -8.11 51.95 -9.00
C VAL A 804 -8.29 50.62 -9.75
N PRO A 805 -7.37 50.24 -10.66
CA PRO A 805 -7.47 48.96 -11.35
C PRO A 805 -7.29 47.77 -10.40
N VAL A 806 -7.96 46.66 -10.70
CA VAL A 806 -7.61 45.35 -10.12
C VAL A 806 -6.32 44.88 -10.77
N THR A 807 -5.40 44.39 -9.96
CA THR A 807 -4.12 43.85 -10.40
C THR A 807 -3.94 42.41 -9.96
N GLU A 808 -3.24 41.62 -10.77
CA GLU A 808 -2.83 40.25 -10.45
C GLU A 808 -1.34 40.06 -10.70
N THR A 809 -0.74 39.05 -10.08
CA THR A 809 0.65 38.67 -10.31
C THR A 809 0.80 37.91 -11.61
N VAL A 810 1.97 38.00 -12.25
CA VAL A 810 2.30 37.19 -13.43
C VAL A 810 2.93 35.87 -12.95
N PRO A 811 2.28 34.71 -13.13
CA PRO A 811 2.81 33.45 -12.61
C PRO A 811 4.00 32.93 -13.42
N VAL A 812 4.99 32.39 -12.72
CA VAL A 812 6.14 31.64 -13.23
C VAL A 812 5.96 30.18 -12.81
N ALA A 813 5.98 29.26 -13.77
CA ALA A 813 5.79 27.84 -13.50
C ALA A 813 7.10 27.17 -13.08
N SER A 814 7.02 26.20 -12.15
CA SER A 814 8.16 25.37 -11.76
C SER A 814 8.75 24.62 -12.97
N VAL A 815 10.08 24.53 -13.04
CA VAL A 815 10.80 23.87 -14.16
C VAL A 815 11.02 22.37 -13.95
N ILE A 816 10.94 21.88 -12.71
CA ILE A 816 11.09 20.46 -12.35
C ILE A 816 9.75 19.88 -11.87
N ARG A 817 9.47 18.64 -12.29
CA ARG A 817 8.35 17.85 -11.78
C ARG A 817 8.87 16.74 -10.87
N ALA A 818 8.65 16.89 -9.56
CA ALA A 818 9.00 15.89 -8.56
C ALA A 818 8.46 14.49 -8.94
N GLY A 819 9.33 13.49 -8.85
CA GLY A 819 9.07 12.10 -9.20
C GLY A 819 9.10 11.78 -10.70
N GLN A 820 9.36 12.76 -11.59
CA GLN A 820 9.23 12.59 -13.04
C GLN A 820 10.34 13.33 -13.82
N ALA A 821 11.57 12.83 -13.78
CA ALA A 821 12.71 13.46 -14.47
C ALA A 821 12.47 13.56 -15.98
N ARG A 822 11.92 12.51 -16.60
CA ARG A 822 11.55 12.50 -18.04
C ARG A 822 10.55 13.60 -18.42
N ASN A 823 9.67 14.01 -17.52
CA ASN A 823 8.68 15.06 -17.76
C ASN A 823 9.19 16.47 -17.42
N SER A 824 10.45 16.60 -17.01
CA SER A 824 11.14 17.86 -16.73
C SER A 824 11.98 18.32 -17.94
N ALA A 825 11.47 18.12 -19.16
CA ALA A 825 12.19 18.42 -20.41
C ALA A 825 12.58 19.90 -20.53
N ALA A 826 11.73 20.82 -20.08
CA ALA A 826 12.05 22.25 -20.05
C ALA A 826 13.34 22.57 -19.29
N PHE A 827 13.66 21.78 -18.25
CA PHE A 827 14.92 21.87 -17.53
C PHE A 827 16.04 21.12 -18.27
N PHE A 828 15.88 19.83 -18.56
CA PHE A 828 16.96 19.01 -19.14
C PHE A 828 17.39 19.46 -20.54
N ASP A 829 16.46 19.91 -21.38
CA ASP A 829 16.75 20.31 -22.76
C ASP A 829 17.70 21.52 -22.82
N THR A 830 17.80 22.31 -21.74
CA THR A 830 18.75 23.43 -21.66
C THR A 830 20.22 22.99 -21.67
N PHE A 831 20.52 21.77 -21.21
CA PHE A 831 21.87 21.22 -21.10
C PHE A 831 22.21 20.20 -22.21
N THR A 832 21.26 19.90 -23.09
CA THR A 832 21.47 18.97 -24.21
C THR A 832 21.94 19.70 -25.48
N GLY A 833 22.37 18.94 -26.49
CA GLY A 833 22.91 19.45 -27.75
C GLY A 833 22.10 20.57 -28.39
N GLY A 834 22.67 21.77 -28.45
CA GLY A 834 22.03 22.99 -28.99
C GLY A 834 21.17 23.78 -27.99
N GLY A 835 21.13 23.37 -26.73
CA GLY A 835 20.58 24.13 -25.60
C GLY A 835 21.45 25.33 -25.23
N VAL A 836 20.90 26.26 -24.44
CA VAL A 836 21.61 27.48 -24.03
C VAL A 836 22.76 27.23 -23.06
N HIS A 837 22.74 26.09 -22.34
CA HIS A 837 23.75 25.64 -21.39
C HIS A 837 24.39 24.30 -21.83
N ASP A 838 24.41 24.03 -23.13
CA ASP A 838 24.97 22.80 -23.71
C ASP A 838 26.41 22.55 -23.21
N GLY A 839 26.62 21.41 -22.57
CA GLY A 839 27.91 21.00 -22.01
C GLY A 839 28.33 21.69 -20.70
N TRP A 840 27.45 22.47 -20.05
CA TRP A 840 27.76 23.13 -18.77
C TRP A 840 27.58 22.23 -17.54
N LEU A 841 26.85 21.11 -17.70
CA LEU A 841 26.75 20.02 -16.73
C LEU A 841 27.31 18.75 -17.38
N THR A 842 28.02 17.92 -16.62
CA THR A 842 28.47 16.60 -17.08
C THR A 842 27.32 15.60 -17.12
N ALA A 843 27.54 14.46 -17.77
CA ALA A 843 26.53 13.39 -17.83
C ALA A 843 26.21 12.82 -16.44
N GLU A 844 27.21 12.76 -15.55
CA GLU A 844 27.10 12.27 -14.17
C GLU A 844 26.29 13.24 -13.30
N GLU A 845 26.49 14.55 -13.48
CA GLU A 845 25.71 15.58 -12.79
C GLU A 845 24.24 15.56 -13.25
N LEU A 846 24.00 15.39 -14.56
CA LEU A 846 22.66 15.25 -15.12
C LEU A 846 21.98 13.96 -14.65
N ARG A 847 22.74 12.86 -14.52
CA ARG A 847 22.26 11.60 -13.93
C ARG A 847 21.84 11.80 -12.48
N LEU A 848 22.68 12.46 -11.67
CA LEU A 848 22.39 12.72 -10.25
C LEU A 848 21.11 13.55 -10.09
N LEU A 849 20.92 14.56 -10.94
CA LEU A 849 19.68 15.35 -10.98
C LEU A 849 18.47 14.48 -11.37
N ALA A 850 18.61 13.64 -12.39
CA ALA A 850 17.53 12.74 -12.80
C ALA A 850 17.13 11.76 -11.67
N GLU A 851 18.10 11.19 -10.98
CA GLU A 851 17.89 10.32 -9.83
C GLU A 851 17.16 11.04 -8.70
N TRP A 852 17.63 12.22 -8.29
CA TRP A 852 16.99 13.01 -7.25
C TRP A 852 15.53 13.34 -7.61
N ILE A 853 15.29 13.78 -8.85
CA ILE A 853 13.94 14.09 -9.32
C ILE A 853 13.06 12.84 -9.30
N ASP A 854 13.51 11.71 -9.85
CA ASP A 854 12.74 10.46 -9.91
C ASP A 854 12.44 9.86 -8.51
N LEU A 855 13.26 10.19 -7.50
CA LEU A 855 13.03 9.84 -6.09
C LEU A 855 12.11 10.83 -5.36
N GLY A 856 11.41 11.71 -6.08
CA GLY A 856 10.44 12.63 -5.50
C GLY A 856 11.01 14.01 -5.18
N ALA A 857 12.27 14.27 -5.54
CA ALA A 857 12.94 15.55 -5.28
C ALA A 857 12.90 15.95 -3.80
N GLN A 858 13.08 14.98 -2.88
CA GLN A 858 13.07 15.24 -1.45
C GLN A 858 14.20 16.16 -1.03
N LEU A 859 13.99 16.93 0.05
CA LEU A 859 15.05 17.71 0.66
C LEU A 859 16.04 16.78 1.36
N TYR A 860 15.53 15.80 2.12
CA TYR A 860 16.31 14.73 2.73
C TYR A 860 15.71 13.35 2.43
N ASN A 861 16.56 12.35 2.18
CA ASN A 861 16.18 10.93 2.03
C ASN A 861 16.64 10.05 3.20
N ASP A 862 17.07 10.64 4.31
CA ASP A 862 17.45 9.97 5.56
C ASP A 862 16.91 10.82 6.72
N PRO A 863 16.01 10.28 7.57
CA PRO A 863 15.45 11.01 8.70
C PRO A 863 16.54 11.52 9.68
N PHE A 864 17.66 10.81 9.82
CA PHE A 864 18.74 11.20 10.75
C PHE A 864 19.72 12.21 10.15
N ARG A 865 19.57 12.58 8.88
CA ARG A 865 20.32 13.67 8.26
C ARG A 865 19.62 15.04 8.42
N VAL A 866 18.31 15.03 8.65
CA VAL A 866 17.49 16.23 8.89
C VAL A 866 18.03 16.99 10.11
N PRO A 867 18.26 18.31 10.08
CA PRO A 867 18.70 19.04 11.27
C PRO A 867 17.70 18.94 12.44
N GLU A 868 18.21 18.71 13.66
CA GLU A 868 17.38 18.75 14.89
C GLU A 868 16.89 20.18 15.16
N ASN A 869 15.63 20.29 15.57
CA ASN A 869 14.98 21.55 15.94
C ASN A 869 15.48 22.11 17.28
#